data_AF-A0A939IRF1-F1
#
_entry.id   AF-A0A939IRF1-F1
#
_cell.length_a   1.000
_cell.length_b   1.000
_cell.length_c   1.000
_cell.angle_alpha   90.00
_cell.angle_beta   90.00
_cell.angle_gamma   90.00
#
_symmetry.space_group_name_H-M   'P 1'
#
loop_
_entity.id
_entity.type
_entity.pdbx_description
1 polymer ?
#
loop_
_entity_poly.entity_id
_entity_poly.type
_entity_poly.pdbx_seq_one_letter_code
_entity_poly.pdbx_strand_id
1 'polypeptide(L)'
;MASPGIRSARVTLPVRWAVTLLTILGLVIGTAAPVSAASVPVAAPAPAAAGLAAGPVKTSLVGWNAGNIISDAVFTNEATMTESQIQSFFNSKVSTCRGGSDQYGPIICLKDFRIDSVSMPADKYCKGYTGARNESAARIIYRVSQACDINPQVLIVMLQKEQGLVTHTWPSKWRYDIALGQGCPDTAPCDPKFVGFFHQIYGAARQMQLYMEGRYFTWYAPGKTWNVLYHPNSACGTAPVKIVNKATSALYYYTPYQPNAAALRAGYGTGDSCSSYGNRNFYNYFTDWFGSTQYKVPNAPSGVKATAGDARATVAWSAPTSDGGAKVTKYTVTAQPGGKTATTTGATKVDVTGLANGTAYTFTVTATNAAGTSPASVKSAAVTPKAPPPPGSVVRQGGANRFDTAVAVSKAAYPTPGVPVVYVASGEDFPDALAGAAAAGALGGPVLLTQTNALPSAVAAELDRLNPARIVILGGTGVISSDVESRVKVFSPSVVRQGGANRFDTAVAVSKAAYPTPGVPVVYVASGEDFPDALAGAAAAGALGGPVLLTRSNALPSAVAAELDRLNPARIVILGGTGVISSDVESRVKVFSPSVVRQGGANRFDTAVAVSKAAYPTPGVPVVYVASGEDFPDALAGAAAAGALGGPVLLTQTNALPSAVAAELDRLNPARIVVLGGTGVVSVNIEKQVADYIGG
;
A
#
# COMPACT_ATOMS: atom_id res chain seq x y z
N MET A 1 -9.06 50.77 45.49
CA MET A 1 -9.29 52.22 45.31
C MET A 1 -10.48 52.37 44.38
N ALA A 2 -11.44 53.20 44.77
CA ALA A 2 -12.77 53.29 44.16
C ALA A 2 -12.73 53.79 42.70
N SER A 3 -13.69 53.33 41.89
CA SER A 3 -14.09 54.06 40.67
C SER A 3 -15.61 53.97 40.48
N PRO A 4 -16.25 55.05 40.00
CA PRO A 4 -17.69 55.24 40.06
C PRO A 4 -18.38 54.79 38.76
N GLY A 5 -19.66 54.46 38.87
CA GLY A 5 -20.49 54.04 37.74
C GLY A 5 -20.94 55.20 36.83
N ILE A 6 -21.23 54.88 35.57
CA ILE A 6 -22.00 55.73 34.64
C ILE A 6 -23.01 54.87 33.86
N ARG A 7 -24.16 55.51 33.60
CA ARG A 7 -25.50 55.00 33.30
C ARG A 7 -25.71 54.49 31.87
N SER A 8 -26.71 53.61 31.79
CA SER A 8 -27.42 53.11 30.61
C SER A 8 -28.15 54.22 29.84
N ALA A 9 -28.07 54.17 28.51
CA ALA A 9 -29.01 54.83 27.60
C ALA A 9 -29.72 53.76 26.75
N ARG A 10 -31.04 53.62 26.96
CA ARG A 10 -31.93 52.83 26.12
C ARG A 10 -32.37 53.67 24.92
N VAL A 11 -32.32 53.10 23.72
CA VAL A 11 -33.07 53.59 22.55
C VAL A 11 -33.96 52.46 22.06
N THR A 12 -35.27 52.71 22.14
CA THR A 12 -36.38 51.88 21.66
C THR A 12 -36.64 52.14 20.18
N LEU A 13 -36.92 51.10 19.39
CA LEU A 13 -37.57 51.18 18.08
C LEU A 13 -38.66 50.08 17.95
N PRO A 14 -39.80 50.34 17.27
CA PRO A 14 -41.03 49.56 17.43
C PRO A 14 -41.23 48.47 16.36
N VAL A 15 -42.03 47.47 16.75
CA VAL A 15 -42.53 46.35 15.96
C VAL A 15 -43.82 46.75 15.22
N ARG A 16 -43.99 46.33 13.96
CA ARG A 16 -45.30 46.17 13.32
C ARG A 16 -45.38 44.86 12.52
N TRP A 17 -46.54 44.22 12.67
CA TRP A 17 -46.96 42.90 12.20
C TRP A 17 -47.50 42.92 10.77
N ALA A 18 -47.41 41.79 10.06
CA ALA A 18 -48.44 41.34 9.12
C ALA A 18 -48.35 39.82 8.88
N VAL A 19 -49.49 39.14 9.08
CA VAL A 19 -49.74 37.72 8.81
C VAL A 19 -50.68 37.63 7.62
N THR A 20 -50.45 36.73 6.66
CA THR A 20 -51.55 36.15 5.85
C THR A 20 -51.14 34.77 5.31
N LEU A 21 -52.05 33.81 5.47
CA LEU A 21 -51.98 32.40 5.07
C LEU A 21 -53.14 32.16 4.10
N LEU A 22 -52.93 31.41 3.01
CA LEU A 22 -54.03 30.90 2.18
C LEU A 22 -53.68 29.51 1.62
N THR A 23 -54.55 28.54 1.91
CA THR A 23 -54.61 27.17 1.40
C THR A 23 -55.78 27.04 0.43
N ILE A 24 -55.61 26.34 -0.70
CA ILE A 24 -56.72 25.75 -1.48
C ILE A 24 -56.32 24.36 -1.99
N LEU A 25 -57.23 23.41 -1.75
CA LEU A 25 -57.24 22.01 -2.18
C LEU A 25 -58.05 21.87 -3.49
N GLY A 26 -57.74 20.89 -4.35
CA GLY A 26 -58.57 20.53 -5.51
C GLY A 26 -58.29 19.12 -6.01
N LEU A 27 -59.33 18.27 -5.96
CA LEU A 27 -59.39 16.82 -6.23
C LEU A 27 -60.13 16.58 -7.56
N VAL A 28 -59.69 15.65 -8.41
CA VAL A 28 -60.51 15.02 -9.48
C VAL A 28 -60.16 13.54 -9.64
N ILE A 29 -61.17 12.73 -9.96
CA ILE A 29 -61.33 11.26 -9.83
C ILE A 29 -61.31 10.54 -11.19
N GLY A 30 -60.88 9.26 -11.21
CA GLY A 30 -61.29 8.19 -12.17
C GLY A 30 -60.30 7.93 -13.32
N THR A 31 -59.98 6.72 -13.79
CA THR A 31 -60.55 5.36 -13.72
C THR A 31 -59.47 4.30 -14.07
N ALA A 32 -59.69 3.03 -13.74
CA ALA A 32 -58.74 1.90 -13.89
C ALA A 32 -58.82 1.14 -15.24
N ALA A 33 -57.68 0.64 -15.74
CA ALA A 33 -57.43 -0.77 -16.18
C ALA A 33 -56.05 -0.92 -16.88
N PRO A 34 -55.40 -2.12 -16.86
CA PRO A 34 -53.97 -2.29 -17.13
C PRO A 34 -53.66 -2.85 -18.53
N VAL A 35 -52.55 -2.41 -19.14
CA VAL A 35 -51.94 -3.08 -20.31
C VAL A 35 -50.42 -3.00 -20.21
N SER A 36 -49.78 -4.17 -20.27
CA SER A 36 -48.33 -4.37 -20.37
C SER A 36 -47.76 -3.89 -21.70
N ALA A 37 -46.62 -3.19 -21.66
CA ALA A 37 -45.67 -3.05 -22.77
C ALA A 37 -44.29 -2.72 -22.18
N ALA A 38 -43.30 -3.57 -22.41
CA ALA A 38 -42.25 -3.38 -23.42
C ALA A 38 -41.29 -2.21 -23.10
N SER A 39 -40.04 -2.59 -22.86
CA SER A 39 -38.89 -1.78 -22.48
C SER A 39 -38.20 -1.10 -23.67
N VAL A 40 -38.02 0.23 -23.61
CA VAL A 40 -36.89 0.98 -24.20
C VAL A 40 -36.66 2.29 -23.38
N PRO A 41 -35.52 3.01 -23.49
CA PRO A 41 -34.63 3.37 -22.39
C PRO A 41 -34.91 4.77 -21.79
N VAL A 42 -34.75 4.93 -20.47
CA VAL A 42 -34.93 6.21 -19.79
C VAL A 42 -33.60 6.97 -19.72
N ALA A 43 -33.58 8.14 -20.35
CA ALA A 43 -32.57 9.17 -20.16
C ALA A 43 -32.59 9.68 -18.71
N ALA A 44 -31.41 9.91 -18.15
CA ALA A 44 -31.24 10.36 -16.77
C ALA A 44 -31.93 11.73 -16.51
N PRO A 45 -32.79 11.84 -15.48
CA PRO A 45 -33.31 13.14 -15.09
C PRO A 45 -32.28 13.90 -14.24
N ALA A 46 -32.14 15.19 -14.55
CA ALA A 46 -31.38 16.15 -13.76
C ALA A 46 -31.93 16.23 -12.31
N PRO A 47 -31.07 16.46 -11.29
CA PRO A 47 -31.53 16.51 -9.91
C PRO A 47 -32.38 17.77 -9.67
N ALA A 48 -33.58 17.54 -9.13
CA ALA A 48 -34.52 18.55 -8.71
C ALA A 48 -33.96 19.38 -7.53
N ALA A 49 -34.20 20.69 -7.59
CA ALA A 49 -33.90 21.64 -6.53
C ALA A 49 -34.64 21.26 -5.24
N ALA A 50 -33.89 20.88 -4.19
CA ALA A 50 -34.42 20.69 -2.85
C ALA A 50 -34.36 22.03 -2.09
N GLY A 51 -35.55 22.52 -1.72
CA GLY A 51 -35.75 23.72 -0.94
C GLY A 51 -35.14 23.62 0.46
N LEU A 52 -34.70 24.78 0.96
CA LEU A 52 -34.20 25.03 2.30
C LEU A 52 -35.24 24.63 3.37
N ALA A 53 -35.02 23.50 4.03
CA ALA A 53 -35.56 23.24 5.35
C ALA A 53 -34.43 23.45 6.37
N ALA A 54 -34.56 24.49 7.19
CA ALA A 54 -33.68 24.75 8.33
C ALA A 54 -33.80 23.61 9.34
N GLY A 55 -32.80 22.72 9.38
CA GLY A 55 -32.67 21.70 10.42
C GLY A 55 -32.15 22.31 11.73
N PRO A 56 -32.49 21.71 12.90
CA PRO A 56 -32.11 22.25 14.20
C PRO A 56 -30.62 21.95 14.48
N VAL A 57 -29.77 22.97 14.60
CA VAL A 57 -28.42 22.79 15.18
C VAL A 57 -28.59 22.65 16.69
N LYS A 58 -28.72 21.41 17.17
CA LYS A 58 -28.55 21.10 18.60
C LYS A 58 -27.12 20.61 18.82
N THR A 59 -26.21 21.53 19.10
CA THR A 59 -24.93 21.18 19.71
C THR A 59 -25.18 20.61 21.10
N SER A 60 -24.90 19.31 21.29
CA SER A 60 -24.80 18.77 22.64
C SER A 60 -23.34 18.88 23.05
N LEU A 61 -23.05 19.56 24.16
CA LEU A 61 -21.73 19.55 24.83
C LEU A 61 -21.42 18.17 25.45
N VAL A 62 -21.85 17.10 24.78
CA VAL A 62 -21.64 15.70 25.15
C VAL A 62 -20.14 15.43 25.10
N GLY A 63 -19.62 14.95 26.22
CA GLY A 63 -18.18 14.75 26.41
C GLY A 63 -17.43 15.97 26.95
N TRP A 64 -18.10 17.09 27.27
CA TRP A 64 -17.47 18.21 27.95
C TRP A 64 -16.83 17.74 29.26
N ASN A 65 -15.56 18.06 29.43
CA ASN A 65 -14.81 17.81 30.65
C ASN A 65 -13.97 19.05 30.97
N ALA A 66 -14.33 19.75 32.04
CA ALA A 66 -13.63 20.96 32.47
C ALA A 66 -12.14 20.71 32.78
N GLY A 67 -11.76 19.49 33.14
CA GLY A 67 -10.39 19.09 33.41
C GLY A 67 -9.60 18.59 32.21
N ASN A 68 -10.28 18.32 31.08
CA ASN A 68 -9.71 17.85 29.83
C ASN A 68 -10.49 18.42 28.63
N ILE A 69 -10.38 19.73 28.42
CA ILE A 69 -11.12 20.43 27.37
C ILE A 69 -10.66 19.93 25.98
N ILE A 70 -9.35 19.77 25.82
CA ILE A 70 -8.68 19.27 24.63
C ILE A 70 -7.39 18.55 25.06
N SER A 71 -7.02 17.48 24.38
CA SER A 71 -5.77 16.78 24.68
C SER A 71 -4.56 17.51 24.12
N ASP A 72 -3.39 17.36 24.77
CA ASP A 72 -2.13 17.92 24.28
C ASP A 72 -1.85 17.47 22.83
N ALA A 73 -2.10 16.19 22.53
CA ALA A 73 -1.88 15.62 21.21
C ALA A 73 -2.76 16.24 20.11
N VAL A 74 -4.03 16.59 20.41
CA VAL A 74 -4.87 17.30 19.44
C VAL A 74 -4.45 18.76 19.34
N PHE A 75 -4.10 19.39 20.46
CA PHE A 75 -3.77 20.82 20.53
C PHE A 75 -2.50 21.17 19.74
N THR A 76 -1.49 20.30 19.75
CA THR A 76 -0.20 20.52 19.10
C THR A 76 -0.05 19.85 17.73
N ASN A 77 -1.11 19.21 17.20
CA ASN A 77 -1.02 18.55 15.90
C ASN A 77 -1.16 19.57 14.76
N GLU A 78 -0.04 20.07 14.26
CA GLU A 78 0.05 21.04 13.18
C GLU A 78 -0.41 20.48 11.81
N ALA A 79 -0.51 19.16 11.66
CA ALA A 79 -0.78 18.49 10.40
C ALA A 79 -2.27 18.23 10.13
N THR A 80 -3.19 18.75 10.96
CA THR A 80 -4.64 18.46 10.84
C THR A 80 -5.32 19.10 9.63
N MET A 81 -4.76 20.20 9.09
CA MET A 81 -5.29 20.86 7.89
C MET A 81 -4.16 21.42 7.03
N THR A 82 -4.28 21.21 5.72
CA THR A 82 -3.48 21.90 4.69
C THR A 82 -4.01 23.32 4.46
N GLU A 83 -3.19 24.20 3.86
CA GLU A 83 -3.60 25.55 3.45
C GLU A 83 -4.90 25.55 2.63
N SER A 84 -5.01 24.65 1.65
CA SER A 84 -6.20 24.52 0.79
C SER A 84 -7.45 24.10 1.58
N GLN A 85 -7.31 23.19 2.54
CA GLN A 85 -8.41 22.77 3.41
C GLN A 85 -8.88 23.93 4.31
N ILE A 86 -7.95 24.74 4.84
CA ILE A 86 -8.30 25.93 5.64
C ILE A 86 -9.06 26.95 4.78
N GLN A 87 -8.58 27.24 3.57
CA GLN A 87 -9.26 28.16 2.66
C GLN A 87 -10.67 27.65 2.29
N SER A 88 -10.79 26.36 1.99
CA SER A 88 -12.09 25.72 1.68
C SER A 88 -13.05 25.80 2.86
N PHE A 89 -12.54 25.63 4.08
CA PHE A 89 -13.32 25.80 5.30
C PHE A 89 -13.82 27.24 5.47
N PHE A 90 -12.97 28.26 5.23
CA PHE A 90 -13.44 29.66 5.29
C PHE A 90 -14.48 29.97 4.22
N ASN A 91 -14.32 29.44 3.01
CA ASN A 91 -15.30 29.59 1.94
C ASN A 91 -16.64 28.97 2.31
N SER A 92 -16.67 27.86 3.06
CA SER A 92 -17.92 27.20 3.45
C SER A 92 -18.66 27.92 4.59
N LYS A 93 -17.96 28.72 5.41
CA LYS A 93 -18.57 29.47 6.53
C LYS A 93 -19.19 30.79 6.11
N VAL A 94 -18.72 31.40 5.02
CA VAL A 94 -19.26 32.66 4.48
C VAL A 94 -19.41 32.54 2.97
N SER A 95 -20.65 32.34 2.50
CA SER A 95 -20.94 32.24 1.07
C SER A 95 -20.83 33.57 0.33
N THR A 96 -21.22 34.68 0.98
CA THR A 96 -21.18 36.02 0.39
C THR A 96 -20.62 37.02 1.37
N CYS A 97 -19.57 37.74 0.96
CA CYS A 97 -19.05 38.87 1.72
C CYS A 97 -19.87 40.12 1.39
N ARG A 98 -20.37 40.83 2.40
CA ARG A 98 -21.25 42.00 2.19
C ARG A 98 -20.48 43.21 1.63
N GLY A 99 -19.15 43.25 1.77
CA GLY A 99 -18.29 44.30 1.21
C GLY A 99 -18.53 45.69 1.78
N GLY A 100 -17.97 46.73 1.15
CA GLY A 100 -18.08 48.13 1.55
C GLY A 100 -16.86 48.65 2.30
N SER A 101 -17.01 49.78 3.00
CA SER A 101 -15.97 50.39 3.83
C SER A 101 -16.55 50.98 5.10
N ASP A 102 -15.73 51.08 6.14
CA ASP A 102 -16.01 51.83 7.36
C ASP A 102 -14.91 52.87 7.63
N GLN A 103 -14.96 53.53 8.77
CA GLN A 103 -13.97 54.54 9.20
C GLN A 103 -12.54 53.98 9.35
N TYR A 104 -12.36 52.66 9.31
CA TYR A 104 -11.08 51.97 9.43
C TYR A 104 -10.60 51.37 8.10
N GLY A 105 -11.39 51.46 7.02
CA GLY A 105 -11.01 51.06 5.67
C GLY A 105 -11.98 50.07 5.02
N PRO A 106 -11.52 49.31 4.01
CA PRO A 106 -12.37 48.36 3.29
C PRO A 106 -12.76 47.17 4.17
N ILE A 107 -14.00 46.71 4.00
CA ILE A 107 -14.56 45.54 4.68
C ILE A 107 -14.30 44.29 3.85
N ILE A 108 -13.47 43.41 4.37
CA ILE A 108 -13.01 42.20 3.68
C ILE A 108 -13.22 41.01 4.60
N CYS A 109 -13.97 40.00 4.16
CA CYS A 109 -14.22 38.79 4.94
C CYS A 109 -12.96 37.93 5.07
N LEU A 110 -12.85 37.11 6.12
CA LEU A 110 -11.66 36.29 6.39
C LEU A 110 -11.23 35.42 5.20
N LYS A 111 -12.21 34.87 4.46
CA LYS A 111 -11.96 34.05 3.27
C LYS A 111 -11.26 34.80 2.13
N ASP A 112 -11.48 36.11 2.03
CA ASP A 112 -10.93 36.99 0.98
C ASP A 112 -9.76 37.86 1.50
N PHE A 113 -9.47 37.79 2.80
CA PHE A 113 -8.49 38.64 3.47
C PHE A 113 -7.06 38.32 3.03
N ARG A 114 -6.30 39.38 2.74
CA ARG A 114 -4.94 39.32 2.23
C ARG A 114 -4.08 40.41 2.86
N ILE A 115 -2.85 40.07 3.27
CA ILE A 115 -1.86 41.03 3.77
C ILE A 115 -0.43 40.64 3.37
N ASP A 116 0.48 41.61 3.42
CA ASP A 116 1.91 41.34 3.45
C ASP A 116 2.30 40.95 4.89
N SER A 117 2.81 39.74 5.06
CA SER A 117 3.30 39.26 6.35
C SER A 117 4.78 39.61 6.56
N VAL A 118 5.24 39.58 7.80
CA VAL A 118 6.64 39.86 8.14
C VAL A 118 7.37 38.60 8.59
N SER A 119 8.68 38.56 8.38
CA SER A 119 9.51 37.45 8.88
C SER A 119 9.69 37.54 10.39
N MET A 120 9.57 36.41 11.07
CA MET A 120 9.84 36.26 12.51
C MET A 120 11.00 35.27 12.70
N PRO A 121 12.03 35.61 13.49
CA PRO A 121 13.14 34.69 13.74
C PRO A 121 12.66 33.47 14.53
N ALA A 122 13.36 32.36 14.36
CA ALA A 122 13.18 31.19 15.20
C ALA A 122 13.58 31.51 16.65
N ASP A 123 12.83 30.96 17.59
CA ASP A 123 13.16 30.97 19.00
C ASP A 123 12.81 29.62 19.64
N LYS A 124 12.82 29.56 20.98
CA LYS A 124 12.52 28.33 21.72
C LYS A 124 11.11 27.77 21.47
N TYR A 125 10.16 28.61 21.09
CA TYR A 125 8.74 28.29 21.02
C TYR A 125 8.25 28.12 19.58
N CYS A 126 8.87 28.79 18.62
CA CYS A 126 8.54 28.66 17.20
C CYS A 126 9.80 28.56 16.33
N LYS A 127 9.75 27.74 15.30
CA LYS A 127 10.82 27.45 14.30
C LYS A 127 11.11 28.61 13.35
N GLY A 128 10.48 29.77 13.55
CA GLY A 128 10.58 30.95 12.70
C GLY A 128 9.57 30.96 11.55
N TYR A 129 9.31 32.14 11.02
CA TYR A 129 8.36 32.40 9.94
C TYR A 129 9.01 33.27 8.87
N THR A 130 8.88 32.90 7.60
CA THR A 130 9.34 33.73 6.48
C THR A 130 8.16 34.48 5.88
N GLY A 131 8.19 35.81 5.99
CA GLY A 131 7.19 36.72 5.45
C GLY A 131 7.05 36.61 3.94
N ALA A 132 5.85 36.87 3.43
CA ALA A 132 5.59 36.97 2.00
C ALA A 132 4.50 38.01 1.71
N ARG A 133 4.49 38.50 0.47
CA ARG A 133 3.47 39.44 0.01
C ARG A 133 2.15 38.76 -0.28
N ASN A 134 1.05 39.48 -0.06
CA ASN A 134 -0.31 39.09 -0.44
C ASN A 134 -0.73 37.68 0.04
N GLU A 135 -0.34 37.31 1.27
CA GLU A 135 -0.71 36.04 1.87
C GLU A 135 -2.17 36.06 2.33
N SER A 136 -2.89 34.97 2.06
CA SER A 136 -4.25 34.78 2.59
C SER A 136 -4.22 34.49 4.08
N ALA A 137 -5.36 34.76 4.75
CA ALA A 137 -5.54 34.33 6.13
C ALA A 137 -5.30 32.81 6.30
N ALA A 138 -5.74 32.00 5.34
CA ALA A 138 -5.55 30.55 5.35
C ALA A 138 -4.06 30.16 5.32
N ARG A 139 -3.27 30.82 4.47
CA ARG A 139 -1.83 30.59 4.37
C ARG A 139 -1.07 31.00 5.62
N ILE A 140 -1.42 32.15 6.20
CA ILE A 140 -0.82 32.63 7.45
C ILE A 140 -1.10 31.62 8.57
N ILE A 141 -2.35 31.20 8.76
CA ILE A 141 -2.72 30.22 9.80
C ILE A 141 -1.97 28.90 9.58
N TYR A 142 -1.94 28.37 8.34
CA TYR A 142 -1.21 27.15 8.03
C TYR A 142 0.27 27.25 8.39
N ARG A 143 0.96 28.31 7.93
CA ARG A 143 2.39 28.50 8.14
C ARG A 143 2.74 28.79 9.59
N VAL A 144 1.93 29.56 10.32
CA VAL A 144 2.11 29.79 11.75
C VAL A 144 1.91 28.48 12.53
N SER A 145 0.93 27.66 12.16
CA SER A 145 0.73 26.35 12.74
C SER A 145 1.96 25.45 12.62
N GLN A 146 2.59 25.40 11.44
CA GLN A 146 3.84 24.65 11.26
C GLN A 146 5.02 25.24 12.03
N ALA A 147 5.10 26.58 12.09
CA ALA A 147 6.19 27.28 12.77
C ALA A 147 6.14 27.06 14.29
N CYS A 148 4.94 27.04 14.88
CA CYS A 148 4.74 27.00 16.33
C CYS A 148 4.10 25.70 16.82
N ASP A 149 4.16 24.60 16.05
CA ASP A 149 3.65 23.27 16.43
C ASP A 149 2.25 23.30 17.08
N ILE A 150 1.33 24.04 16.46
CA ILE A 150 -0.04 24.23 16.96
C ILE A 150 -1.06 23.81 15.91
N ASN A 151 -2.12 23.14 16.35
CA ASN A 151 -3.18 22.71 15.47
C ASN A 151 -3.91 23.91 14.83
N PRO A 152 -3.97 24.02 13.48
CA PRO A 152 -4.65 25.12 12.81
C PRO A 152 -6.14 25.24 13.18
N GLN A 153 -6.80 24.14 13.52
CA GLN A 153 -8.20 24.12 13.98
C GLN A 153 -8.35 24.87 15.32
N VAL A 154 -7.35 24.79 16.20
CA VAL A 154 -7.33 25.54 17.48
C VAL A 154 -7.28 27.04 17.20
N LEU A 155 -6.38 27.49 16.32
CA LEU A 155 -6.27 28.90 15.94
C LEU A 155 -7.56 29.42 15.29
N ILE A 156 -8.18 28.63 14.42
CA ILE A 156 -9.46 28.97 13.77
C ILE A 156 -10.59 29.10 14.79
N VAL A 157 -10.69 28.17 15.75
CA VAL A 157 -11.70 28.22 16.81
C VAL A 157 -11.48 29.42 17.72
N MET A 158 -10.24 29.70 18.11
CA MET A 158 -9.92 30.90 18.89
C MET A 158 -10.31 32.17 18.14
N LEU A 159 -10.02 32.24 16.84
CA LEU A 159 -10.37 33.39 16.01
C LEU A 159 -11.88 33.64 15.94
N GLN A 160 -12.67 32.56 15.85
CA GLN A 160 -14.12 32.66 15.96
C GLN A 160 -14.56 33.12 17.35
N LYS A 161 -13.98 32.53 18.40
CA LYS A 161 -14.36 32.81 19.78
C LYS A 161 -14.11 34.28 20.16
N GLU A 162 -13.00 34.86 19.73
CA GLU A 162 -12.61 36.22 20.10
C GLU A 162 -13.33 37.30 19.28
N GLN A 163 -13.33 37.17 17.94
CA GLN A 163 -13.80 38.24 17.07
C GLN A 163 -14.93 37.82 16.13
N GLY A 164 -15.38 36.57 16.19
CA GLY A 164 -16.41 36.02 15.30
C GLY A 164 -15.98 35.98 13.82
N LEU A 165 -14.68 36.16 13.54
CA LEU A 165 -14.16 36.48 12.21
C LEU A 165 -14.40 35.37 11.18
N VAL A 166 -14.50 34.11 11.60
CA VAL A 166 -14.67 32.96 10.69
C VAL A 166 -16.04 32.98 10.03
N THR A 167 -17.08 33.39 10.75
CA THR A 167 -18.46 33.46 10.24
C THR A 167 -18.91 34.89 9.91
N HIS A 168 -18.04 35.90 10.08
CA HIS A 168 -18.42 37.30 9.94
C HIS A 168 -18.57 37.70 8.47
N THR A 169 -19.71 38.29 8.10
CA THR A 169 -20.00 38.70 6.71
C THR A 169 -19.62 40.16 6.41
N TRP A 170 -19.27 40.94 7.43
CA TRP A 170 -18.90 42.36 7.32
C TRP A 170 -17.83 42.83 8.34
N PRO A 171 -16.65 42.20 8.43
CA PRO A 171 -15.70 42.50 9.51
C PRO A 171 -14.89 43.79 9.25
N SER A 172 -14.82 44.67 10.24
CA SER A 172 -13.99 45.87 10.20
C SER A 172 -12.51 45.54 10.30
N LYS A 173 -11.65 46.43 9.77
CA LYS A 173 -10.19 46.30 9.90
C LYS A 173 -9.75 46.15 11.37
N TRP A 174 -10.39 46.87 12.28
CA TRP A 174 -10.12 46.80 13.71
C TRP A 174 -10.19 45.36 14.26
N ARG A 175 -11.16 44.54 13.82
CA ARG A 175 -11.26 43.14 14.26
C ARG A 175 -10.04 42.30 13.88
N TYR A 176 -9.42 42.59 12.73
CA TYR A 176 -8.18 41.94 12.32
C TYR A 176 -6.98 42.42 13.14
N ASP A 177 -6.98 43.69 13.52
CA ASP A 177 -5.92 44.30 14.34
C ASP A 177 -5.86 43.67 15.74
N ILE A 178 -6.99 43.20 16.27
CA ILE A 178 -7.12 42.57 17.59
C ILE A 178 -7.63 41.12 17.54
N ALA A 179 -7.37 40.42 16.43
CA ALA A 179 -7.99 39.15 16.06
C ALA A 179 -8.05 38.08 17.16
N LEU A 180 -7.06 38.02 18.06
CA LEU A 180 -6.99 37.07 19.18
C LEU A 180 -6.79 37.73 20.55
N GLY A 181 -6.89 39.07 20.63
CA GLY A 181 -6.71 39.85 21.86
C GLY A 181 -5.27 39.89 22.40
N GLN A 182 -4.28 39.40 21.65
CA GLN A 182 -2.90 39.34 22.13
C GLN A 182 -2.35 40.76 22.31
N GLY A 183 -1.85 41.09 23.50
CA GLY A 183 -1.30 42.42 23.79
C GLY A 183 -2.34 43.54 23.77
N CYS A 184 -3.64 43.22 23.87
CA CYS A 184 -4.75 44.16 23.81
C CYS A 184 -5.64 44.04 25.06
N PRO A 185 -5.25 44.63 26.20
CA PRO A 185 -6.06 44.59 27.42
C PRO A 185 -7.33 45.45 27.26
N ASP A 186 -8.42 45.05 27.92
CA ASP A 186 -9.71 45.77 27.86
C ASP A 186 -9.65 47.19 28.46
N THR A 187 -8.63 47.47 29.27
CA THR A 187 -8.49 48.72 30.06
C THR A 187 -7.37 49.63 29.60
N ALA A 188 -6.62 49.26 28.54
CA ALA A 188 -5.53 50.08 27.99
C ALA A 188 -5.38 49.87 26.48
N PRO A 189 -4.70 50.78 25.76
CA PRO A 189 -4.43 50.59 24.33
C PRO A 189 -3.65 49.30 24.05
N CYS A 190 -3.89 48.71 22.88
CA CYS A 190 -3.10 47.58 22.39
C CYS A 190 -1.62 47.96 22.26
N ASP A 191 -0.73 47.03 22.64
CA ASP A 191 0.70 47.15 22.34
C ASP A 191 0.89 47.06 20.81
N PRO A 192 1.46 48.12 20.18
CA PRO A 192 1.67 48.18 18.73
C PRO A 192 2.42 46.98 18.14
N LYS A 193 3.22 46.26 18.93
CA LYS A 193 3.97 45.07 18.48
C LYS A 193 3.08 43.87 18.16
N PHE A 194 1.87 43.83 18.71
CA PHE A 194 0.93 42.73 18.51
C PHE A 194 -0.22 43.09 17.58
N VAL A 195 -0.39 44.36 17.24
CA VAL A 195 -1.47 44.83 16.37
C VAL A 195 -1.32 44.29 14.95
N GLY A 196 -2.43 43.82 14.39
CA GLY A 196 -2.51 43.32 13.01
C GLY A 196 -2.63 41.81 12.92
N PHE A 197 -3.37 41.33 11.92
CA PHE A 197 -3.76 39.91 11.82
C PHE A 197 -2.59 38.94 11.94
N PHE A 198 -1.48 39.19 11.22
CA PHE A 198 -0.30 38.33 11.30
C PHE A 198 0.27 38.25 12.73
N HIS A 199 0.47 39.39 13.39
CA HIS A 199 1.03 39.47 14.73
C HIS A 199 0.11 38.84 15.78
N GLN A 200 -1.21 38.99 15.61
CA GLN A 200 -2.20 38.33 16.46
C GLN A 200 -2.13 36.80 16.34
N ILE A 201 -2.10 36.26 15.11
CA ILE A 201 -2.03 34.80 14.89
C ILE A 201 -0.69 34.23 15.37
N TYR A 202 0.45 34.83 14.97
CA TYR A 202 1.78 34.37 15.39
C TYR A 202 1.98 34.51 16.90
N GLY A 203 1.60 35.67 17.46
CA GLY A 203 1.72 35.96 18.89
C GLY A 203 0.92 35.00 19.75
N ALA A 204 -0.34 34.72 19.38
CA ALA A 204 -1.17 33.76 20.10
C ALA A 204 -0.62 32.33 20.01
N ALA A 205 -0.21 31.88 18.82
CA ALA A 205 0.39 30.55 18.63
C ALA A 205 1.65 30.37 19.51
N ARG A 206 2.54 31.36 19.49
CA ARG A 206 3.73 31.40 20.32
C ARG A 206 3.40 31.43 21.81
N GLN A 207 2.41 32.22 22.22
CA GLN A 207 1.97 32.31 23.61
C GLN A 207 1.43 30.95 24.11
N MET A 208 0.70 30.23 23.26
CA MET A 208 0.24 28.88 23.57
C MET A 208 1.40 27.91 23.75
N GLN A 209 2.45 27.98 22.92
CA GLN A 209 3.66 27.17 23.12
C GLN A 209 4.39 27.50 24.43
N LEU A 210 4.42 28.78 24.83
CA LEU A 210 4.95 29.18 26.14
C LEU A 210 4.18 28.51 27.28
N TYR A 211 2.85 28.42 27.18
CA TYR A 211 2.04 27.69 28.15
C TYR A 211 2.30 26.18 28.06
N MET A 212 2.38 25.60 26.87
CA MET A 212 2.66 24.17 26.66
C MET A 212 4.04 23.72 27.14
N GLU A 213 4.99 24.64 27.31
CA GLU A 213 6.24 24.35 28.02
C GLU A 213 5.98 23.92 29.47
N GLY A 214 5.02 24.56 30.14
CA GLY A 214 4.51 24.16 31.46
C GLY A 214 5.30 24.64 32.67
N ARG A 215 6.42 25.35 32.48
CA ARG A 215 7.25 25.89 33.58
C ARG A 215 6.59 27.06 34.32
N TYR A 216 5.61 27.71 33.72
CA TYR A 216 5.02 28.97 34.22
C TYR A 216 3.66 28.79 34.90
N PHE A 217 3.19 27.54 35.06
CA PHE A 217 1.87 27.29 35.64
C PHE A 217 1.87 27.46 37.17
N THR A 218 1.62 28.68 37.64
CA THR A 218 1.46 29.00 39.07
C THR A 218 0.05 28.73 39.59
N TRP A 219 -0.96 28.79 38.71
CA TRP A 219 -2.36 28.41 38.91
C TRP A 219 -2.78 27.42 37.81
N TYR A 220 -3.77 26.56 38.06
CA TYR A 220 -4.28 25.54 37.11
C TYR A 220 -3.25 24.55 36.54
N ALA A 221 -2.18 24.27 37.28
CA ALA A 221 -1.15 23.32 36.86
C ALA A 221 -1.73 21.90 36.63
N PRO A 222 -1.29 21.17 35.58
CA PRO A 222 -1.71 19.79 35.31
C PRO A 222 -1.42 18.82 36.46
N GLY A 223 -2.25 17.78 36.58
CA GLY A 223 -2.17 16.75 37.62
C GLY A 223 -2.84 17.12 38.95
N LYS A 224 -3.24 18.39 39.13
CA LYS A 224 -3.82 18.91 40.39
C LYS A 224 -5.31 19.26 40.23
N THR A 225 -6.03 19.24 41.34
CA THR A 225 -7.41 19.74 41.43
C THR A 225 -7.41 21.20 41.87
N TRP A 226 -8.10 22.05 41.13
CA TRP A 226 -8.21 23.48 41.39
C TRP A 226 -9.68 23.90 41.48
N ASN A 227 -10.00 24.84 42.37
CA ASN A 227 -11.32 25.47 42.39
C ASN A 227 -11.37 26.57 41.34
N VAL A 228 -11.89 26.25 40.16
CA VAL A 228 -11.96 27.18 39.03
C VAL A 228 -13.24 28.01 39.16
N LEU A 229 -13.12 29.32 38.99
CA LEU A 229 -14.26 30.26 39.06
C LEU A 229 -15.22 30.05 37.90
N TYR A 230 -16.51 30.23 38.16
CA TYR A 230 -17.52 30.26 37.08
C TYR A 230 -17.58 31.61 36.35
N HIS A 231 -17.16 32.70 37.01
CA HIS A 231 -17.31 34.06 36.52
C HIS A 231 -16.29 34.99 37.21
N PRO A 232 -15.91 36.15 36.62
CA PRO A 232 -15.11 37.17 37.30
C PRO A 232 -15.70 37.65 38.64
N ASN A 233 -17.04 37.68 38.73
CA ASN A 233 -17.75 37.90 39.99
C ASN A 233 -17.61 36.66 40.88
N SER A 234 -16.80 36.75 41.93
CA SER A 234 -16.55 35.64 42.86
C SER A 234 -17.80 35.15 43.58
N ALA A 235 -18.86 35.97 43.70
CA ALA A 235 -20.15 35.56 44.26
C ALA A 235 -20.84 34.46 43.44
N CYS A 236 -20.46 34.30 42.17
CA CYS A 236 -20.94 33.20 41.32
C CYS A 236 -20.35 31.83 41.67
N GLY A 237 -19.35 31.79 42.56
CA GLY A 237 -18.78 30.55 43.08
C GLY A 237 -17.74 29.89 42.16
N THR A 238 -17.35 28.67 42.55
CA THR A 238 -16.32 27.85 41.91
C THR A 238 -16.75 26.40 41.84
N ALA A 239 -16.04 25.58 41.09
CA ALA A 239 -16.08 24.12 41.20
C ALA A 239 -14.69 23.49 41.16
N PRO A 240 -14.48 22.35 41.85
CA PRO A 240 -13.23 21.61 41.79
C PRO A 240 -13.06 20.94 40.42
N VAL A 241 -11.94 21.22 39.77
CA VAL A 241 -11.58 20.69 38.45
C VAL A 241 -10.18 20.10 38.51
N LYS A 242 -10.06 18.80 38.19
CA LYS A 242 -8.75 18.14 38.03
C LYS A 242 -8.22 18.41 36.62
N ILE A 243 -7.24 19.30 36.50
CA ILE A 243 -6.60 19.61 35.21
C ILE A 243 -5.68 18.46 34.85
N VAL A 244 -5.90 17.79 33.71
CA VAL A 244 -5.16 16.56 33.38
C VAL A 244 -4.00 16.75 32.40
N ASN A 245 -3.97 17.86 31.67
CA ASN A 245 -2.98 18.09 30.61
C ASN A 245 -2.65 19.58 30.43
N LYS A 246 -1.61 19.87 29.66
CA LYS A 246 -1.07 21.23 29.50
C LYS A 246 -1.96 22.11 28.61
N ALA A 247 -2.58 21.54 27.58
CA ALA A 247 -3.45 22.26 26.65
C ALA A 247 -4.70 22.80 27.36
N THR A 248 -5.30 22.01 28.23
CA THR A 248 -6.41 22.45 29.08
C THR A 248 -5.95 23.56 30.03
N SER A 249 -4.75 23.43 30.61
CA SER A 249 -4.18 24.51 31.45
C SER A 249 -3.98 25.80 30.65
N ALA A 250 -3.40 25.72 29.44
CA ALA A 250 -3.19 26.85 28.54
C ALA A 250 -4.51 27.57 28.20
N LEU A 251 -5.58 26.82 27.94
CA LEU A 251 -6.91 27.39 27.70
C LEU A 251 -7.48 28.13 28.92
N TYR A 252 -7.19 27.67 30.15
CA TYR A 252 -7.56 28.42 31.35
C TYR A 252 -6.70 29.67 31.59
N TYR A 253 -5.41 29.66 31.23
CA TYR A 253 -4.62 30.91 31.25
C TYR A 253 -5.15 31.92 30.26
N TYR A 254 -5.62 31.44 29.11
CA TYR A 254 -6.22 32.28 28.09
C TYR A 254 -7.64 32.76 28.46
N THR A 255 -8.46 31.88 29.04
CA THR A 255 -9.79 32.21 29.56
C THR A 255 -10.04 31.56 30.93
N PRO A 256 -9.92 32.31 32.03
CA PRO A 256 -9.76 31.77 33.39
C PRO A 256 -11.03 31.29 34.08
N TYR A 257 -12.10 31.02 33.33
CA TYR A 257 -13.39 30.63 33.89
C TYR A 257 -13.90 29.34 33.26
N GLN A 258 -14.45 28.47 34.10
CA GLN A 258 -15.19 27.30 33.65
C GLN A 258 -16.67 27.68 33.44
N PRO A 259 -17.37 27.10 32.46
CA PRO A 259 -18.81 27.30 32.33
C PRO A 259 -19.56 26.68 33.51
N ASN A 260 -20.59 27.38 33.97
CA ASN A 260 -21.55 26.80 34.91
C ASN A 260 -22.58 25.93 34.18
N ALA A 261 -23.47 25.27 34.93
CA ALA A 261 -24.48 24.38 34.35
C ALA A 261 -25.46 25.11 33.41
N ALA A 262 -25.77 26.39 33.66
CA ALA A 262 -26.63 27.18 32.78
C ALA A 262 -25.97 27.43 31.42
N ALA A 263 -24.70 27.84 31.41
CA ALA A 263 -23.89 28.00 30.20
C ALA A 263 -23.80 26.70 29.40
N LEU A 264 -23.58 25.56 30.08
CA LEU A 264 -23.50 24.26 29.41
C LEU A 264 -24.83 23.85 28.75
N ARG A 265 -25.96 24.03 29.45
CA ARG A 265 -27.29 23.72 28.90
C ARG A 265 -27.68 24.62 27.72
N ALA A 266 -27.18 25.85 27.69
CA ALA A 266 -27.55 26.81 26.66
C ALA A 266 -27.04 26.45 25.25
N GLY A 267 -26.08 25.53 25.11
CA GLY A 267 -25.40 25.33 23.82
C GLY A 267 -24.91 26.69 23.31
N TYR A 268 -25.06 27.04 22.03
CA TYR A 268 -24.72 28.38 21.50
C TYR A 268 -25.45 29.58 22.15
N GLY A 269 -26.51 29.35 22.92
CA GLY A 269 -27.27 30.40 23.58
C GLY A 269 -26.59 31.02 24.81
N THR A 270 -27.35 31.91 25.45
CA THR A 270 -26.98 32.62 26.67
C THR A 270 -27.44 31.85 27.91
N GLY A 271 -26.57 31.73 28.90
CA GLY A 271 -26.90 31.21 30.23
C GLY A 271 -27.40 32.29 31.18
N ASP A 272 -27.18 32.09 32.48
CA ASP A 272 -27.53 33.04 33.54
C ASP A 272 -26.45 34.14 33.75
N SER A 273 -26.65 35.01 34.74
CA SER A 273 -25.71 36.10 35.08
C SER A 273 -24.35 35.63 35.61
N CYS A 274 -24.20 34.34 35.89
CA CYS A 274 -22.95 33.73 36.37
C CYS A 274 -22.29 32.85 35.30
N SER A 275 -22.78 32.91 34.06
CA SER A 275 -22.31 32.10 32.96
C SER A 275 -21.09 32.72 32.28
N SER A 276 -19.99 31.96 32.21
CA SER A 276 -18.85 32.26 31.34
C SER A 276 -18.82 31.33 30.13
N TYR A 277 -18.51 31.90 28.97
CA TYR A 277 -18.63 31.18 27.69
C TYR A 277 -17.31 30.81 27.05
N GLY A 278 -16.16 31.30 27.55
CA GLY A 278 -14.88 31.18 26.84
C GLY A 278 -14.50 29.75 26.47
N ASN A 279 -14.14 28.94 27.46
CA ASN A 279 -13.77 27.54 27.25
C ASN A 279 -14.92 26.69 26.66
N ARG A 280 -16.16 27.03 27.02
CA ARG A 280 -17.38 26.39 26.50
C ARG A 280 -17.56 26.62 25.00
N ASN A 281 -17.37 27.85 24.52
CA ASN A 281 -17.43 28.21 23.11
C ASN A 281 -16.29 27.57 22.34
N PHE A 282 -15.07 27.57 22.91
CA PHE A 282 -13.94 26.87 22.31
C PHE A 282 -14.29 25.39 22.04
N TYR A 283 -14.74 24.67 23.07
CA TYR A 283 -15.12 23.27 22.92
C TYR A 283 -16.28 23.10 21.93
N ASN A 284 -17.31 23.94 22.02
CA ASN A 284 -18.49 23.82 21.15
C ASN A 284 -18.14 24.03 19.67
N TYR A 285 -17.37 25.07 19.34
CA TYR A 285 -16.94 25.30 17.96
C TYR A 285 -15.98 24.21 17.46
N PHE A 286 -15.07 23.74 18.31
CA PHE A 286 -14.16 22.67 17.91
C PHE A 286 -14.92 21.39 17.60
N THR A 287 -15.84 20.97 18.47
CA THR A 287 -16.59 19.73 18.26
C THR A 287 -17.60 19.81 17.13
N ASP A 288 -18.25 20.96 16.95
CA ASP A 288 -19.16 21.20 15.83
C ASP A 288 -18.43 21.20 14.48
N TRP A 289 -17.22 21.78 14.41
CA TRP A 289 -16.54 21.99 13.12
C TRP A 289 -15.54 20.90 12.76
N PHE A 290 -14.88 20.31 13.76
CA PHE A 290 -13.71 19.45 13.56
C PHE A 290 -13.81 18.10 14.30
N GLY A 291 -14.88 17.88 15.07
CA GLY A 291 -15.11 16.64 15.80
C GLY A 291 -14.36 16.58 17.12
N SER A 292 -13.92 15.39 17.53
CA SER A 292 -13.42 15.14 18.89
C SER A 292 -12.23 16.03 19.26
N THR A 293 -12.25 16.62 20.46
CA THR A 293 -11.08 17.28 21.07
C THR A 293 -10.07 16.28 21.67
N GLN A 294 -10.28 14.98 21.43
CA GLN A 294 -9.50 13.88 21.98
C GLN A 294 -9.16 12.88 20.87
N TYR A 295 -7.90 12.43 20.84
CA TYR A 295 -7.51 11.24 20.09
C TYR A 295 -7.64 9.99 20.96
N LYS A 296 -7.96 8.87 20.34
CA LYS A 296 -7.92 7.54 20.95
C LYS A 296 -6.76 6.75 20.35
N VAL A 297 -6.25 5.76 21.07
CA VAL A 297 -5.32 4.81 20.45
C VAL A 297 -6.02 4.09 19.29
N PRO A 298 -5.28 3.63 18.26
CA PRO A 298 -5.88 2.89 17.16
C PRO A 298 -6.50 1.59 17.67
N ASN A 299 -7.41 1.03 16.89
CA ASN A 299 -7.79 -0.36 17.07
C ASN A 299 -6.59 -1.28 16.81
N ALA A 300 -6.66 -2.53 17.30
CA ALA A 300 -5.63 -3.51 16.98
C ALA A 300 -5.57 -3.77 15.46
N PRO A 301 -4.37 -3.88 14.85
CA PRO A 301 -4.22 -4.43 13.51
C PRO A 301 -4.84 -5.83 13.38
N SER A 302 -5.19 -6.22 12.16
CA SER A 302 -5.87 -7.51 11.90
C SER A 302 -5.24 -8.28 10.75
N GLY A 303 -5.67 -9.52 10.52
CA GLY A 303 -5.25 -10.32 9.37
C GLY A 303 -3.74 -10.60 9.30
N VAL A 304 -3.09 -10.81 10.45
CA VAL A 304 -1.64 -11.03 10.50
C VAL A 304 -1.28 -12.37 9.88
N LYS A 305 -0.51 -12.33 8.80
CA LYS A 305 0.02 -13.50 8.08
C LYS A 305 1.54 -13.46 8.12
N ALA A 306 2.15 -14.61 8.36
CA ALA A 306 3.60 -14.76 8.38
C ALA A 306 4.04 -15.80 7.35
N THR A 307 5.21 -15.60 6.77
CA THR A 307 5.86 -16.53 5.85
C THR A 307 7.30 -16.73 6.29
N ALA A 308 7.68 -17.96 6.60
CA ALA A 308 9.05 -18.30 7.00
C ALA A 308 10.04 -18.13 5.84
N GLY A 309 11.27 -17.71 6.16
CA GLY A 309 12.45 -17.77 5.32
C GLY A 309 13.64 -18.30 6.13
N ASP A 310 14.86 -18.12 5.62
CA ASP A 310 16.07 -18.48 6.35
C ASP A 310 16.34 -17.48 7.47
N ALA A 311 16.32 -17.94 8.73
CA ALA A 311 16.51 -17.14 9.94
C ALA A 311 15.63 -15.88 10.01
N ARG A 312 14.48 -15.87 9.30
CA ARG A 312 13.55 -14.75 9.20
C ARG A 312 12.11 -15.20 8.97
N ALA A 313 11.18 -14.28 9.20
CA ALA A 313 9.82 -14.40 8.70
C ALA A 313 9.34 -13.07 8.13
N THR A 314 8.72 -13.11 6.96
CA THR A 314 8.02 -11.96 6.38
C THR A 314 6.63 -11.90 6.97
N VAL A 315 6.27 -10.80 7.64
CA VAL A 315 4.97 -10.63 8.29
C VAL A 315 4.20 -9.52 7.59
N ALA A 316 2.94 -9.77 7.26
CA ALA A 316 2.02 -8.81 6.64
C ALA A 316 0.70 -8.74 7.42
N TRP A 317 0.05 -7.58 7.44
CA TRP A 317 -1.19 -7.36 8.19
C TRP A 317 -2.09 -6.34 7.50
N SER A 318 -3.31 -6.20 8.01
CA SER A 318 -4.25 -5.13 7.66
C SER A 318 -4.20 -4.01 8.70
N ALA A 319 -4.30 -2.77 8.22
CA ALA A 319 -4.35 -1.60 9.09
C ALA A 319 -5.56 -1.65 10.05
N PRO A 320 -5.51 -0.92 11.18
CA PRO A 320 -6.65 -0.79 12.09
C PRO A 320 -7.91 -0.28 11.37
N THR A 321 -9.08 -0.79 11.76
CA THR A 321 -10.37 -0.30 11.24
C THR A 321 -10.69 1.13 11.65
N SER A 322 -10.06 1.61 12.73
CA SER A 322 -10.05 3.01 13.13
C SER A 322 -8.67 3.36 13.66
N ASP A 323 -8.15 4.50 13.23
CA ASP A 323 -6.91 5.10 13.70
C ASP A 323 -7.12 5.96 14.96
N GLY A 324 -8.32 6.00 15.53
CA GLY A 324 -8.64 6.78 16.72
C GLY A 324 -8.60 8.31 16.49
N GLY A 325 -8.67 8.76 15.24
CA GLY A 325 -8.71 10.18 14.85
C GLY A 325 -7.34 10.81 14.61
N ALA A 326 -6.25 10.04 14.76
CA ALA A 326 -4.90 10.48 14.44
C ALA A 326 -4.18 9.44 13.59
N LYS A 327 -3.46 9.89 12.56
CA LYS A 327 -2.72 9.04 11.64
C LYS A 327 -1.80 8.08 12.39
N VAL A 328 -1.83 6.80 12.00
CA VAL A 328 -0.87 5.79 12.48
C VAL A 328 0.52 6.13 11.96
N THR A 329 1.48 6.27 12.88
CA THR A 329 2.87 6.65 12.58
C THR A 329 3.83 5.47 12.64
N LYS A 330 3.49 4.41 13.37
CA LYS A 330 4.34 3.23 13.53
C LYS A 330 3.53 1.95 13.67
N TYR A 331 4.03 0.87 13.08
CA TYR A 331 3.66 -0.49 13.47
C TYR A 331 4.84 -1.18 14.14
N THR A 332 4.55 -2.02 15.13
CA THR A 332 5.54 -2.90 15.76
C THR A 332 5.07 -4.34 15.65
N VAL A 333 5.84 -5.18 14.99
CA VAL A 333 5.64 -6.63 14.93
C VAL A 333 6.49 -7.28 16.01
N THR A 334 5.92 -8.21 16.78
CA THR A 334 6.61 -8.95 17.84
C THR A 334 6.48 -10.45 17.60
N ALA A 335 7.62 -11.14 17.56
CA ALA A 335 7.70 -12.59 17.42
C ALA A 335 7.65 -13.31 18.78
N GLN A 336 7.00 -14.46 18.83
CA GLN A 336 6.96 -15.36 19.98
C GLN A 336 7.24 -16.79 19.51
N PRO A 337 8.22 -17.52 20.10
CA PRO A 337 9.05 -17.15 21.25
C PRO A 337 10.15 -16.12 20.92
N GLY A 338 10.94 -15.71 21.92
CA GLY A 338 12.16 -14.90 21.72
C GLY A 338 11.98 -13.38 21.63
N GLY A 339 10.76 -12.87 21.45
CA GLY A 339 10.46 -11.43 21.60
C GLY A 339 11.13 -10.51 20.58
N LYS A 340 11.62 -11.05 19.45
CA LYS A 340 12.22 -10.23 18.38
C LYS A 340 11.18 -9.27 17.82
N THR A 341 11.60 -8.03 17.54
CA THR A 341 10.70 -7.00 17.02
C THR A 341 11.19 -6.42 15.70
N ALA A 342 10.25 -5.99 14.87
CA ALA A 342 10.50 -5.20 13.67
C ALA A 342 9.47 -4.06 13.61
N THR A 343 9.84 -2.92 13.03
CA THR A 343 8.95 -1.74 12.96
C THR A 343 8.86 -1.16 11.56
N THR A 344 7.73 -0.53 11.25
CA THR A 344 7.53 0.20 9.99
C THR A 344 6.84 1.53 10.22
N THR A 345 7.05 2.48 9.32
CA THR A 345 6.39 3.79 9.27
C THR A 345 5.34 3.81 8.16
N GLY A 346 4.25 3.07 8.36
CA GLY A 346 3.08 3.07 7.47
C GLY A 346 2.97 1.87 6.51
N ALA A 347 4.07 1.17 6.22
CA ALA A 347 4.02 -0.09 5.47
C ALA A 347 3.38 -1.20 6.32
N THR A 348 2.47 -1.99 5.75
CA THR A 348 1.79 -3.10 6.46
C THR A 348 2.42 -4.47 6.21
N LYS A 349 3.74 -4.47 5.94
CA LYS A 349 4.57 -5.64 5.71
C LYS A 349 6.00 -5.37 6.19
N VAL A 350 6.63 -6.32 6.87
CA VAL A 350 8.02 -6.23 7.33
C VAL A 350 8.66 -7.60 7.50
N ASP A 351 9.98 -7.65 7.39
CA ASP A 351 10.76 -8.83 7.74
C ASP A 351 11.19 -8.79 9.21
N VAL A 352 10.89 -9.86 9.95
CA VAL A 352 11.46 -10.11 11.27
C VAL A 352 12.66 -11.05 11.09
N THR A 353 13.87 -10.53 11.29
CA THR A 353 15.13 -11.26 11.10
C THR A 353 15.72 -11.74 12.42
N GLY A 354 16.74 -12.59 12.35
CA GLY A 354 17.41 -13.15 13.54
C GLY A 354 16.57 -14.16 14.30
N LEU A 355 15.66 -14.84 13.60
CA LEU A 355 14.90 -15.97 14.11
C LEU A 355 15.73 -17.25 14.00
N ALA A 356 15.51 -18.20 14.90
CA ALA A 356 16.20 -19.49 14.84
C ALA A 356 15.49 -20.45 13.87
N ASN A 357 16.26 -21.04 12.95
CA ASN A 357 15.74 -22.10 12.10
C ASN A 357 15.31 -23.32 12.94
N GLY A 358 14.22 -23.98 12.53
CA GLY A 358 13.63 -25.11 13.25
C GLY A 358 12.75 -24.73 14.45
N THR A 359 12.69 -23.45 14.85
CA THR A 359 11.80 -22.98 15.91
C THR A 359 10.51 -22.41 15.32
N ALA A 360 9.34 -22.85 15.81
CA ALA A 360 8.06 -22.31 15.38
C ALA A 360 7.81 -20.93 16.04
N TYR A 361 7.45 -19.92 15.24
CA TYR A 361 7.13 -18.58 15.69
C TYR A 361 5.70 -18.16 15.32
N THR A 362 5.06 -17.43 16.22
CA THR A 362 3.83 -16.66 15.97
C THR A 362 4.11 -15.17 16.10
N PHE A 363 3.30 -14.34 15.44
CA PHE A 363 3.54 -12.90 15.38
C PHE A 363 2.29 -12.12 15.79
N THR A 364 2.49 -11.06 16.56
CA THR A 364 1.47 -10.03 16.82
C THR A 364 1.93 -8.67 16.31
N VAL A 365 0.99 -7.79 16.01
CA VAL A 365 1.27 -6.44 15.53
C VAL A 365 0.51 -5.41 16.37
N THR A 366 1.16 -4.31 16.73
CA THR A 366 0.53 -3.11 17.30
C THR A 366 0.68 -1.91 16.37
N ALA A 367 -0.27 -0.98 16.45
CA ALA A 367 -0.23 0.30 15.74
C ALA A 367 -0.09 1.45 16.75
N THR A 368 0.70 2.47 16.43
CA THR A 368 0.88 3.66 17.27
C THR A 368 0.45 4.91 16.51
N ASN A 369 -0.33 5.77 17.17
CA ASN A 369 -0.64 7.13 16.73
C ASN A 369 -0.26 8.15 17.83
N ALA A 370 -0.67 9.41 17.69
CA ALA A 370 -0.40 10.47 18.66
C ALA A 370 -1.03 10.24 20.05
N ALA A 371 -2.08 9.42 20.16
CA ALA A 371 -2.68 9.05 21.45
C ALA A 371 -1.94 7.89 22.15
N GLY A 372 -1.17 7.11 21.40
CA GLY A 372 -0.40 5.98 21.92
C GLY A 372 -0.54 4.71 21.08
N THR A 373 -0.20 3.58 21.69
CA THR A 373 -0.14 2.27 21.03
C THR A 373 -1.43 1.48 21.27
N SER A 374 -1.92 0.84 20.22
CA SER A 374 -3.08 -0.05 20.25
C SER A 374 -2.83 -1.30 21.09
N PRO A 375 -3.89 -2.04 21.48
CA PRO A 375 -3.75 -3.45 21.81
C PRO A 375 -3.08 -4.23 20.66
N ALA A 376 -2.45 -5.37 21.01
CA ALA A 376 -1.87 -6.27 20.02
C ALA A 376 -2.96 -6.98 19.20
N SER A 377 -2.66 -7.27 17.94
CA SER A 377 -3.48 -8.14 17.09
C SER A 377 -3.63 -9.54 17.69
N VAL A 378 -4.60 -10.29 17.17
CA VAL A 378 -4.60 -11.75 17.28
C VAL A 378 -3.29 -12.29 16.68
N LYS A 379 -2.74 -13.36 17.28
CA LYS A 379 -1.52 -14.01 16.80
C LYS A 379 -1.73 -14.58 15.39
N SER A 380 -0.70 -14.51 14.56
CA SER A 380 -0.65 -15.26 13.29
C SER A 380 -0.68 -16.77 13.54
N ALA A 381 -0.95 -17.53 12.48
CA ALA A 381 -0.56 -18.95 12.44
C ALA A 381 0.96 -19.08 12.65
N ALA A 382 1.39 -20.21 13.22
CA ALA A 382 2.80 -20.46 13.46
C ALA A 382 3.54 -20.75 12.14
N VAL A 383 4.75 -20.21 12.00
CA VAL A 383 5.67 -20.54 10.90
C VAL A 383 7.05 -20.89 11.45
N THR A 384 7.74 -21.81 10.80
CA THR A 384 9.05 -22.31 11.22
C THR A 384 10.10 -21.91 10.17
N PRO A 385 10.96 -20.91 10.47
CA PRO A 385 12.13 -20.59 9.64
C PRO A 385 12.96 -21.85 9.36
N LYS A 386 13.47 -21.97 8.14
CA LYS A 386 14.27 -23.12 7.72
C LYS A 386 15.45 -22.65 6.87
N ALA A 387 16.63 -23.19 7.17
CA ALA A 387 17.81 -22.98 6.34
C ALA A 387 17.57 -23.58 4.95
N PRO A 388 18.15 -23.00 3.89
CA PRO A 388 18.36 -23.71 2.64
C PRO A 388 19.14 -25.01 2.91
N PRO A 389 19.01 -26.03 2.05
CA PRO A 389 19.93 -27.17 2.08
C PRO A 389 21.37 -26.66 2.01
N PRO A 390 22.32 -27.21 2.79
CA PRO A 390 23.70 -26.75 2.75
C PRO A 390 24.33 -26.97 1.37
N PRO A 391 25.25 -26.08 0.92
CA PRO A 391 26.17 -26.36 -0.18
C PRO A 391 26.90 -27.68 0.09
N GLY A 392 27.17 -28.49 -0.93
CA GLY A 392 27.75 -29.84 -0.74
C GLY A 392 26.75 -31.01 -0.84
N SER A 393 25.48 -30.78 -1.16
CA SER A 393 24.45 -31.82 -1.15
C SER A 393 23.92 -32.19 -2.54
N VAL A 394 23.76 -33.48 -2.79
CA VAL A 394 22.85 -33.97 -3.83
C VAL A 394 21.45 -34.01 -3.23
N VAL A 395 20.49 -33.39 -3.92
CA VAL A 395 19.09 -33.37 -3.46
C VAL A 395 18.20 -33.94 -4.55
N ARG A 396 17.49 -35.02 -4.23
CA ARG A 396 16.45 -35.53 -5.12
C ARG A 396 15.17 -34.69 -5.00
N GLN A 397 14.62 -34.30 -6.14
CA GLN A 397 13.29 -33.72 -6.28
C GLN A 397 12.46 -34.63 -7.16
N GLY A 398 11.66 -35.48 -6.54
CA GLY A 398 10.82 -36.46 -7.22
C GLY A 398 9.56 -36.76 -6.41
N GLY A 399 8.48 -37.09 -7.11
CA GLY A 399 7.21 -37.49 -6.49
C GLY A 399 6.78 -38.90 -6.92
N ALA A 400 5.58 -39.30 -6.51
CA ALA A 400 5.00 -40.57 -6.92
C ALA A 400 4.70 -40.64 -8.44
N ASN A 401 4.58 -39.46 -9.07
CA ASN A 401 4.38 -39.29 -10.51
C ASN A 401 4.92 -37.90 -10.94
N ARG A 402 4.85 -37.61 -12.24
CA ARG A 402 5.33 -36.36 -12.84
C ARG A 402 4.69 -35.08 -12.29
N PHE A 403 3.42 -35.15 -11.87
CA PHE A 403 2.72 -34.00 -11.27
C PHE A 403 3.30 -33.70 -9.89
N ASP A 404 3.51 -34.74 -9.09
CA ASP A 404 4.13 -34.62 -7.77
C ASP A 404 5.62 -34.20 -7.87
N THR A 405 6.34 -34.67 -8.89
CA THR A 405 7.71 -34.20 -9.18
C THR A 405 7.72 -32.70 -9.49
N ALA A 406 6.83 -32.21 -10.35
CA ALA A 406 6.74 -30.77 -10.66
C ALA A 406 6.43 -29.93 -9.40
N VAL A 407 5.56 -30.44 -8.52
CA VAL A 407 5.28 -29.81 -7.22
C VAL A 407 6.51 -29.81 -6.30
N ALA A 408 7.27 -30.91 -6.24
CA ALA A 408 8.50 -30.98 -5.45
C ALA A 408 9.55 -29.97 -5.93
N VAL A 409 9.77 -29.90 -7.25
CA VAL A 409 10.67 -28.92 -7.87
C VAL A 409 10.21 -27.49 -7.58
N SER A 410 8.91 -27.21 -7.69
CA SER A 410 8.33 -25.90 -7.37
C SER A 410 8.56 -25.50 -5.91
N LYS A 411 8.31 -26.40 -4.95
CA LYS A 411 8.56 -26.15 -3.52
C LYS A 411 10.02 -25.86 -3.21
N ALA A 412 10.93 -26.54 -3.89
CA ALA A 412 12.37 -26.38 -3.70
C ALA A 412 12.90 -25.08 -4.31
N ALA A 413 12.45 -24.73 -5.52
CA ALA A 413 12.89 -23.52 -6.23
C ALA A 413 12.18 -22.24 -5.75
N TYR A 414 10.93 -22.36 -5.30
CA TYR A 414 10.06 -21.24 -4.89
C TYR A 414 9.49 -21.47 -3.48
N PRO A 415 10.31 -21.46 -2.42
CA PRO A 415 9.86 -21.76 -1.06
C PRO A 415 8.88 -20.72 -0.50
N THR A 416 8.90 -19.50 -1.04
CA THR A 416 8.03 -18.39 -0.61
C THR A 416 6.83 -18.19 -1.55
N PRO A 417 5.61 -17.96 -1.03
CA PRO A 417 4.44 -17.53 -1.82
C PRO A 417 4.64 -16.16 -2.48
N GLY A 418 3.81 -15.85 -3.48
CA GLY A 418 3.79 -14.58 -4.21
C GLY A 418 4.66 -14.58 -5.47
N VAL A 419 4.72 -15.71 -6.18
CA VAL A 419 5.50 -15.80 -7.42
C VAL A 419 4.88 -14.93 -8.54
N PRO A 420 5.70 -14.32 -9.42
CA PRO A 420 5.22 -13.41 -10.45
C PRO A 420 4.36 -14.13 -11.51
N VAL A 421 4.69 -15.38 -11.83
CA VAL A 421 3.96 -16.19 -12.81
C VAL A 421 4.07 -17.67 -12.47
N VAL A 422 3.04 -18.45 -12.79
CA VAL A 422 3.11 -19.92 -12.87
C VAL A 422 2.68 -20.33 -14.27
N TYR A 423 3.46 -21.20 -14.90
CA TYR A 423 3.09 -21.83 -16.17
C TYR A 423 2.47 -23.20 -15.88
N VAL A 424 1.29 -23.45 -16.43
CA VAL A 424 0.58 -24.73 -16.34
C VAL A 424 0.62 -25.40 -17.71
N ALA A 425 1.28 -26.54 -17.79
CA ALA A 425 1.46 -27.32 -19.01
C ALA A 425 0.78 -28.70 -18.89
N SER A 426 0.50 -29.35 -20.02
CA SER A 426 0.02 -30.73 -20.01
C SER A 426 1.15 -31.67 -19.58
N GLY A 427 0.81 -32.61 -18.70
CA GLY A 427 1.66 -33.74 -18.30
C GLY A 427 1.48 -34.99 -19.20
N GLU A 428 0.80 -34.85 -20.34
CA GLU A 428 0.45 -35.93 -21.26
C GLU A 428 0.99 -35.68 -22.69
N ASP A 429 0.99 -34.43 -23.16
CA ASP A 429 1.59 -33.99 -24.44
C ASP A 429 2.37 -32.69 -24.21
N PHE A 430 3.70 -32.75 -24.30
CA PHE A 430 4.62 -31.77 -23.71
C PHE A 430 5.41 -30.84 -24.64
N PRO A 431 5.29 -30.84 -25.99
CA PRO A 431 6.13 -29.98 -26.82
C PRO A 431 5.86 -28.48 -26.53
N ASP A 432 4.64 -28.14 -26.14
CA ASP A 432 4.25 -26.79 -25.72
C ASP A 432 4.91 -26.37 -24.38
N ALA A 433 5.28 -27.34 -23.54
CA ALA A 433 5.88 -27.08 -22.23
C ALA A 433 7.33 -26.58 -22.31
N LEU A 434 8.04 -26.84 -23.41
CA LEU A 434 9.44 -26.44 -23.59
C LEU A 434 9.60 -24.92 -23.71
N ALA A 435 8.81 -24.30 -24.61
CA ALA A 435 8.76 -22.85 -24.73
C ALA A 435 8.30 -22.21 -23.42
N GLY A 436 7.34 -22.85 -22.75
CA GLY A 436 6.89 -22.48 -21.41
C GLY A 436 7.99 -22.51 -20.36
N ALA A 437 8.82 -23.55 -20.33
CA ALA A 437 9.88 -23.70 -19.34
C ALA A 437 10.96 -22.62 -19.46
N ALA A 438 11.36 -22.27 -20.69
CA ALA A 438 12.29 -21.16 -20.93
C ALA A 438 11.69 -19.83 -20.46
N ALA A 439 10.44 -19.54 -20.83
CA ALA A 439 9.73 -18.34 -20.42
C ALA A 439 9.50 -18.27 -18.90
N ALA A 440 9.20 -19.41 -18.26
CA ALA A 440 9.03 -19.53 -16.82
C ALA A 440 10.34 -19.24 -16.09
N GLY A 441 11.46 -19.84 -16.53
CA GLY A 441 12.78 -19.58 -15.99
C GLY A 441 13.19 -18.11 -16.09
N ALA A 442 12.99 -17.49 -17.26
CA ALA A 442 13.31 -16.08 -17.47
C ALA A 442 12.44 -15.11 -16.66
N LEU A 443 11.19 -15.48 -16.36
CA LEU A 443 10.25 -14.65 -15.60
C LEU A 443 10.20 -14.98 -14.11
N GLY A 444 11.05 -15.90 -13.64
CA GLY A 444 11.12 -16.29 -12.22
C GLY A 444 9.88 -17.04 -11.72
N GLY A 445 9.32 -17.94 -12.52
CA GLY A 445 8.14 -18.74 -12.17
C GLY A 445 8.32 -20.24 -12.40
N PRO A 446 7.60 -21.12 -11.66
CA PRO A 446 7.65 -22.56 -11.90
C PRO A 446 6.78 -22.98 -13.09
N VAL A 447 7.08 -24.17 -13.61
CA VAL A 447 6.17 -24.94 -14.47
C VAL A 447 5.52 -26.02 -13.61
N LEU A 448 4.19 -26.05 -13.58
CA LEU A 448 3.38 -27.12 -13.00
C LEU A 448 2.68 -27.90 -14.12
N LEU A 449 2.44 -29.18 -13.88
CA LEU A 449 1.83 -30.08 -14.85
C LEU A 449 0.38 -30.38 -14.48
N THR A 450 -0.48 -30.57 -15.47
CA THR A 450 -1.89 -30.98 -15.29
C THR A 450 -2.26 -32.09 -16.29
N GLN A 451 -3.34 -32.82 -16.01
CA GLN A 451 -3.95 -33.70 -17.02
C GLN A 451 -4.83 -32.86 -17.95
N THR A 452 -5.16 -33.39 -19.12
CA THR A 452 -5.98 -32.70 -20.12
C THR A 452 -7.34 -32.25 -19.54
N ASN A 453 -8.00 -33.13 -18.76
CA ASN A 453 -9.35 -32.91 -18.24
C ASN A 453 -9.45 -32.85 -16.71
N ALA A 454 -8.32 -32.90 -16.01
CA ALA A 454 -8.32 -32.91 -14.55
C ALA A 454 -7.10 -32.18 -13.99
N LEU A 455 -7.34 -31.31 -13.00
CA LEU A 455 -6.29 -30.66 -12.21
C LEU A 455 -5.94 -31.57 -11.02
N PRO A 456 -4.72 -32.15 -10.95
CA PRO A 456 -4.32 -32.97 -9.83
C PRO A 456 -4.38 -32.20 -8.50
N SER A 457 -4.81 -32.85 -7.43
CA SER A 457 -4.98 -32.20 -6.11
C SER A 457 -3.67 -31.63 -5.56
N ALA A 458 -2.54 -32.32 -5.77
CA ALA A 458 -1.22 -31.83 -5.39
C ALA A 458 -0.85 -30.52 -6.12
N VAL A 459 -1.23 -30.39 -7.38
CA VAL A 459 -0.97 -29.21 -8.22
C VAL A 459 -1.87 -28.06 -7.80
N ALA A 460 -3.14 -28.33 -7.50
CA ALA A 460 -4.07 -27.33 -6.94
C ALA A 460 -3.56 -26.79 -5.59
N ALA A 461 -3.10 -27.66 -4.69
CA ALA A 461 -2.53 -27.26 -3.42
C ALA A 461 -1.23 -26.44 -3.59
N GLU A 462 -0.44 -26.75 -4.60
CA GLU A 462 0.78 -25.99 -4.90
C GLU A 462 0.48 -24.62 -5.52
N LEU A 463 -0.53 -24.51 -6.39
CA LEU A 463 -1.02 -23.22 -6.89
C LEU A 463 -1.50 -22.32 -5.75
N ASP A 464 -2.24 -22.87 -4.79
CA ASP A 464 -2.66 -22.15 -3.58
C ASP A 464 -1.46 -21.69 -2.74
N ARG A 465 -0.49 -22.58 -2.50
CA ARG A 465 0.74 -22.25 -1.77
C ARG A 465 1.55 -21.15 -2.45
N LEU A 466 1.67 -21.21 -3.77
CA LEU A 466 2.45 -20.25 -4.55
C LEU A 466 1.80 -18.87 -4.61
N ASN A 467 0.47 -18.76 -4.47
CA ASN A 467 -0.30 -17.52 -4.58
C ASN A 467 0.18 -16.63 -5.75
N PRO A 468 0.09 -17.14 -7.00
CA PRO A 468 0.71 -16.49 -8.14
C PRO A 468 -0.01 -15.21 -8.58
N ALA A 469 0.74 -14.18 -8.94
CA ALA A 469 0.19 -12.94 -9.49
C ALA A 469 -0.47 -13.16 -10.87
N ARG A 470 0.03 -14.15 -11.63
CA ARG A 470 -0.49 -14.56 -12.93
C ARG A 470 -0.32 -16.06 -13.14
N ILE A 471 -1.29 -16.71 -13.76
CA ILE A 471 -1.16 -18.08 -14.27
C ILE A 471 -1.24 -18.08 -15.80
N VAL A 472 -0.34 -18.79 -16.44
CA VAL A 472 -0.31 -18.99 -17.89
C VAL A 472 -0.60 -20.45 -18.21
N ILE A 473 -1.67 -20.71 -18.93
CA ILE A 473 -2.03 -22.06 -19.41
C ILE A 473 -1.47 -22.24 -20.81
N LEU A 474 -0.68 -23.30 -21.02
CA LEU A 474 -0.04 -23.59 -22.29
C LEU A 474 -0.88 -24.52 -23.16
N GLY A 475 -0.99 -24.18 -24.44
CA GLY A 475 -1.70 -24.99 -25.43
C GLY A 475 -3.20 -24.69 -25.54
N GLY A 476 -3.81 -25.28 -26.56
CA GLY A 476 -5.24 -25.15 -26.85
C GLY A 476 -6.12 -25.90 -25.84
N THR A 477 -7.44 -25.76 -25.99
CA THR A 477 -8.42 -26.44 -25.12
C THR A 477 -8.42 -27.96 -25.26
N GLY A 478 -7.90 -28.49 -26.38
CA GLY A 478 -7.67 -29.94 -26.56
C GLY A 478 -6.47 -30.48 -25.77
N VAL A 479 -5.57 -29.60 -25.31
CA VAL A 479 -4.37 -29.97 -24.52
C VAL A 479 -4.63 -29.75 -23.03
N ILE A 480 -5.29 -28.65 -22.68
CA ILE A 480 -5.78 -28.37 -21.31
C ILE A 480 -7.19 -27.81 -21.43
N SER A 481 -8.18 -28.56 -20.96
CA SER A 481 -9.60 -28.23 -21.16
C SER A 481 -10.01 -26.91 -20.51
N SER A 482 -11.16 -26.38 -20.94
CA SER A 482 -11.81 -25.22 -20.31
C SER A 482 -12.19 -25.49 -18.85
N ASP A 483 -12.41 -26.76 -18.49
CA ASP A 483 -12.75 -27.15 -17.12
C ASP A 483 -11.54 -27.03 -16.20
N VAL A 484 -10.37 -27.48 -16.66
CA VAL A 484 -9.11 -27.27 -15.93
C VAL A 484 -8.81 -25.78 -15.81
N GLU A 485 -8.97 -25.00 -16.88
CA GLU A 485 -8.82 -23.54 -16.82
C GLU A 485 -9.74 -22.90 -15.78
N SER A 486 -11.01 -23.33 -15.72
CA SER A 486 -11.98 -22.82 -14.74
C SER A 486 -11.57 -23.15 -13.31
N ARG A 487 -11.00 -24.33 -13.07
CA ARG A 487 -10.44 -24.71 -11.76
C ARG A 487 -9.20 -23.92 -11.39
N VAL A 488 -8.37 -23.54 -12.37
CA VAL A 488 -7.15 -22.76 -12.16
C VAL A 488 -7.44 -21.29 -11.83
N LYS A 489 -8.54 -20.73 -12.34
CA LYS A 489 -8.96 -19.32 -12.13
C LYS A 489 -9.13 -18.91 -10.67
N VAL A 490 -9.37 -19.84 -9.75
CA VAL A 490 -9.54 -19.52 -8.33
C VAL A 490 -8.22 -19.17 -7.64
N PHE A 491 -7.07 -19.54 -8.21
CA PHE A 491 -5.76 -19.39 -7.57
C PHE A 491 -5.02 -18.10 -7.97
N SER A 492 -5.53 -17.33 -8.92
CA SER A 492 -4.87 -16.11 -9.38
C SER A 492 -5.86 -15.10 -9.97
N PRO A 493 -5.67 -13.79 -9.72
CA PRO A 493 -6.52 -12.76 -10.33
C PRO A 493 -6.36 -12.65 -11.85
N SER A 494 -5.29 -13.21 -12.43
CA SER A 494 -5.00 -13.17 -13.86
C SER A 494 -4.64 -14.56 -14.38
N VAL A 495 -5.55 -15.18 -15.14
CA VAL A 495 -5.27 -16.43 -15.85
C VAL A 495 -5.37 -16.18 -17.35
N VAL A 496 -4.28 -16.47 -18.07
CA VAL A 496 -4.20 -16.30 -19.52
C VAL A 496 -3.83 -17.61 -20.19
N ARG A 497 -4.43 -17.89 -21.34
CA ARG A 497 -4.07 -19.02 -22.18
C ARG A 497 -3.15 -18.58 -23.31
N GLN A 498 -2.07 -19.31 -23.51
CA GLN A 498 -1.12 -19.15 -24.60
C GLN A 498 -1.09 -20.45 -25.39
N GLY A 499 -1.84 -20.50 -26.49
CA GLY A 499 -1.93 -21.66 -27.37
C GLY A 499 -2.13 -21.21 -28.81
N GLY A 500 -1.56 -21.97 -29.75
CA GLY A 500 -1.75 -21.77 -31.18
C GLY A 500 -2.49 -22.93 -31.83
N ALA A 501 -2.61 -22.90 -33.16
CA ALA A 501 -3.22 -23.98 -33.93
C ALA A 501 -2.40 -25.29 -33.88
N ASN A 502 -1.11 -25.18 -33.55
CA ASN A 502 -0.19 -26.29 -33.36
C ASN A 502 0.97 -25.84 -32.43
N ARG A 503 1.88 -26.77 -32.11
CA ARG A 503 3.02 -26.52 -31.22
C ARG A 503 3.95 -25.38 -31.64
N PHE A 504 4.11 -25.15 -32.95
CA PHE A 504 4.95 -24.07 -33.46
C PHE A 504 4.29 -22.72 -33.17
N ASP A 505 2.98 -22.63 -33.40
CA ASP A 505 2.19 -21.43 -33.10
C ASP A 505 2.07 -21.19 -31.58
N THR A 506 2.00 -22.25 -30.77
CA THR A 506 2.05 -22.13 -29.29
C THR A 506 3.40 -21.54 -28.85
N ALA A 507 4.53 -22.04 -29.36
CA ALA A 507 5.85 -21.48 -29.03
C ALA A 507 5.97 -19.99 -29.40
N VAL A 508 5.41 -19.60 -30.55
CA VAL A 508 5.34 -18.19 -30.97
C VAL A 508 4.46 -17.36 -30.03
N ALA A 509 3.31 -17.88 -29.59
CA ALA A 509 2.43 -17.20 -28.65
C ALA A 509 3.10 -16.98 -27.28
N VAL A 510 3.82 -17.98 -26.78
CA VAL A 510 4.61 -17.88 -25.54
C VAL A 510 5.71 -16.84 -25.70
N SER A 511 6.45 -16.88 -26.81
CA SER A 511 7.51 -15.93 -27.12
C SER A 511 7.01 -14.48 -27.13
N LYS A 512 5.91 -14.19 -27.84
CA LYS A 512 5.31 -12.84 -27.91
C LYS A 512 4.91 -12.30 -26.54
N ALA A 513 4.39 -13.17 -25.68
CA ALA A 513 3.91 -12.77 -24.36
C ALA A 513 5.04 -12.60 -23.34
N ALA A 514 6.12 -13.40 -23.44
CA ALA A 514 7.27 -13.32 -22.54
C ALA A 514 8.29 -12.26 -22.99
N TYR A 515 8.40 -12.02 -24.30
CA TYR A 515 9.39 -11.12 -24.92
C TYR A 515 8.70 -10.13 -25.87
N PRO A 516 7.92 -9.16 -25.34
CA PRO A 516 7.13 -8.25 -26.16
C PRO A 516 8.00 -7.28 -26.99
N THR A 517 9.23 -7.02 -26.58
CA THR A 517 10.16 -6.09 -27.24
C THR A 517 11.19 -6.82 -28.12
N PRO A 518 11.54 -6.27 -29.30
CA PRO A 518 12.66 -6.76 -30.11
C PRO A 518 14.02 -6.62 -29.39
N GLY A 519 15.05 -7.29 -29.91
CA GLY A 519 16.44 -7.21 -29.44
C GLY A 519 16.79 -8.23 -28.35
N VAL A 520 16.24 -9.44 -28.42
CA VAL A 520 16.56 -10.48 -27.42
C VAL A 520 18.01 -10.96 -27.56
N PRO A 521 18.69 -11.29 -26.44
CA PRO A 521 20.12 -11.67 -26.45
C PRO A 521 20.36 -13.00 -27.17
N VAL A 522 19.41 -13.92 -27.11
CA VAL A 522 19.51 -15.23 -27.75
C VAL A 522 18.12 -15.79 -28.06
N VAL A 523 18.00 -16.54 -29.15
CA VAL A 523 16.85 -17.42 -29.41
C VAL A 523 17.36 -18.84 -29.58
N TYR A 524 16.73 -19.79 -28.90
CA TYR A 524 17.00 -21.21 -29.09
C TYR A 524 15.97 -21.79 -30.06
N VAL A 525 16.43 -22.47 -31.11
CA VAL A 525 15.59 -23.14 -32.10
C VAL A 525 15.74 -24.65 -31.91
N ALA A 526 14.65 -25.31 -31.55
CA ALA A 526 14.60 -26.74 -31.29
C ALA A 526 13.66 -27.46 -32.27
N SER A 527 13.85 -28.76 -32.47
CA SER A 527 12.89 -29.56 -33.23
C SER A 527 11.60 -29.70 -32.41
N GLY A 528 10.46 -29.45 -33.05
CA GLY A 528 9.15 -29.72 -32.50
C GLY A 528 8.72 -31.18 -32.67
N GLU A 529 9.52 -32.02 -33.32
CA GLU A 529 9.19 -33.41 -33.68
C GLU A 529 9.91 -34.43 -32.78
N ASP A 530 11.18 -34.17 -32.44
CA ASP A 530 11.99 -34.94 -31.49
C ASP A 530 12.77 -33.97 -30.61
N PHE A 531 12.43 -33.89 -29.32
CA PHE A 531 12.77 -32.77 -28.45
C PHE A 531 13.57 -33.08 -27.15
N PRO A 532 14.25 -34.23 -26.97
CA PRO A 532 15.09 -34.43 -25.78
C PRO A 532 16.22 -33.40 -25.71
N ASP A 533 16.74 -32.96 -26.86
CA ASP A 533 17.75 -31.91 -27.00
C ASP A 533 17.24 -30.52 -26.55
N ALA A 534 15.92 -30.31 -26.54
CA ALA A 534 15.29 -29.04 -26.22
C ALA A 534 15.28 -28.72 -24.72
N LEU A 535 15.42 -29.73 -23.84
CA LEU A 535 15.32 -29.55 -22.39
C LEU A 535 16.50 -28.77 -21.82
N ALA A 536 17.73 -29.20 -22.17
CA ALA A 536 18.95 -28.46 -21.82
C ALA A 536 18.92 -27.05 -22.43
N GLY A 537 18.40 -26.94 -23.65
CA GLY A 537 18.17 -25.68 -24.33
C GLY A 537 17.20 -24.75 -23.60
N ALA A 538 16.09 -25.25 -23.06
CA ALA A 538 15.10 -24.44 -22.36
C ALA A 538 15.65 -23.84 -21.05
N ALA A 539 16.44 -24.60 -20.30
CA ALA A 539 17.13 -24.10 -19.12
C ALA A 539 18.14 -23.00 -19.49
N ALA A 540 18.97 -23.23 -20.50
CA ALA A 540 19.94 -22.25 -20.99
C ALA A 540 19.26 -20.99 -21.55
N ALA A 541 18.15 -21.14 -22.30
CA ALA A 541 17.36 -20.04 -22.83
C ALA A 541 16.77 -19.18 -21.70
N GLY A 542 16.17 -19.83 -20.68
CA GLY A 542 15.65 -19.14 -19.50
C GLY A 542 16.72 -18.36 -18.75
N ALA A 543 17.89 -18.95 -18.53
CA ALA A 543 19.01 -18.31 -17.85
C ALA A 543 19.62 -17.13 -18.63
N LEU A 544 19.63 -17.23 -19.97
CA LEU A 544 20.18 -16.19 -20.86
C LEU A 544 19.13 -15.17 -21.31
N GLY A 545 17.89 -15.25 -20.82
CA GLY A 545 16.82 -14.30 -21.14
C GLY A 545 16.32 -14.39 -22.59
N GLY A 546 16.26 -15.60 -23.17
CA GLY A 546 15.81 -15.84 -24.54
C GLY A 546 14.68 -16.86 -24.65
N PRO A 547 13.84 -16.80 -25.70
CA PRO A 547 12.80 -17.79 -25.93
C PRO A 547 13.35 -19.07 -26.57
N VAL A 548 12.58 -20.15 -26.42
CA VAL A 548 12.69 -21.36 -27.26
C VAL A 548 11.58 -21.30 -28.32
N LEU A 549 11.98 -21.37 -29.59
CA LEU A 549 11.09 -21.54 -30.73
C LEU A 549 11.24 -22.95 -31.32
N LEU A 550 10.15 -23.48 -31.86
CA LEU A 550 10.11 -24.82 -32.43
C LEU A 550 10.14 -24.76 -33.96
N THR A 551 10.81 -25.71 -34.61
CA THR A 551 10.82 -25.89 -36.06
C THR A 551 10.54 -27.35 -36.45
N ARG A 552 10.15 -27.60 -37.70
CA ARG A 552 10.21 -28.96 -38.25
C ARG A 552 11.65 -29.31 -38.61
N SER A 553 11.95 -30.60 -38.74
CA SER A 553 13.29 -31.08 -39.03
C SER A 553 13.83 -30.55 -40.37
N ASN A 554 12.96 -30.41 -41.38
CA ASN A 554 13.31 -29.99 -42.75
C ASN A 554 12.62 -28.71 -43.24
N ALA A 555 11.83 -28.03 -42.39
CA ALA A 555 11.11 -26.83 -42.80
C ALA A 555 10.92 -25.85 -41.64
N LEU A 556 11.33 -24.59 -41.85
CA LEU A 556 11.06 -23.48 -40.94
C LEU A 556 9.61 -23.00 -41.12
N PRO A 557 8.71 -23.15 -40.12
CA PRO A 557 7.35 -22.66 -40.23
C PRO A 557 7.32 -21.13 -40.41
N SER A 558 6.39 -20.62 -41.23
CA SER A 558 6.28 -19.19 -41.51
C SER A 558 6.01 -18.34 -40.26
N ALA A 559 5.21 -18.85 -39.33
CA ALA A 559 4.94 -18.19 -38.04
C ALA A 559 6.23 -18.03 -37.19
N VAL A 560 7.11 -19.03 -37.24
CA VAL A 560 8.39 -19.03 -36.51
C VAL A 560 9.39 -18.09 -37.17
N ALA A 561 9.45 -18.08 -38.50
CA ALA A 561 10.25 -17.11 -39.26
C ALA A 561 9.84 -15.67 -38.96
N ALA A 562 8.54 -15.38 -38.94
CA ALA A 562 8.02 -14.05 -38.59
C ALA A 562 8.32 -13.66 -37.13
N GLU A 563 8.32 -14.63 -36.22
CA GLU A 563 8.69 -14.38 -34.82
C GLU A 563 10.19 -14.14 -34.64
N LEU A 564 11.05 -14.85 -35.37
CA LEU A 564 12.50 -14.59 -35.40
C LEU A 564 12.79 -13.17 -35.90
N ASP A 565 12.11 -12.73 -36.96
CA ASP A 565 12.21 -11.37 -37.48
C ASP A 565 11.80 -10.33 -36.43
N ARG A 566 10.63 -10.52 -35.80
CA ARG A 566 10.13 -9.64 -34.73
C ARG A 566 11.08 -9.54 -33.54
N LEU A 567 11.65 -10.67 -33.12
CA LEU A 567 12.54 -10.75 -31.96
C LEU A 567 13.89 -10.07 -32.22
N ASN A 568 14.33 -9.96 -33.48
CA ASN A 568 15.63 -9.41 -33.87
C ASN A 568 16.79 -9.90 -32.97
N PRO A 569 17.07 -11.22 -32.92
CA PRO A 569 17.97 -11.79 -31.94
C PRO A 569 19.44 -11.50 -32.24
N ALA A 570 20.21 -11.16 -31.19
CA ALA A 570 21.67 -10.99 -31.31
C ALA A 570 22.39 -12.30 -31.66
N ARG A 571 21.82 -13.44 -31.25
CA ARG A 571 22.32 -14.78 -31.54
C ARG A 571 21.18 -15.79 -31.66
N ILE A 572 21.29 -16.73 -32.58
CA ILE A 572 20.41 -17.90 -32.66
C ILE A 572 21.21 -19.18 -32.38
N VAL A 573 20.69 -20.03 -31.52
CA VAL A 573 21.26 -21.34 -31.19
C VAL A 573 20.35 -22.43 -31.72
N ILE A 574 20.84 -23.23 -32.66
CA ILE A 574 20.12 -24.40 -33.20
C ILE A 574 20.49 -25.62 -32.36
N LEU A 575 19.49 -26.29 -31.79
CA LEU A 575 19.68 -27.46 -30.94
C LEU A 575 19.63 -28.75 -31.75
N GLY A 576 20.62 -29.62 -31.53
CA GLY A 576 20.74 -30.91 -32.18
C GLY A 576 21.54 -30.91 -33.48
N GLY A 577 21.90 -32.11 -33.92
CA GLY A 577 22.65 -32.34 -35.16
C GLY A 577 21.83 -32.04 -36.42
N THR A 578 22.47 -32.17 -37.59
CA THR A 578 21.81 -31.96 -38.90
C THR A 578 20.72 -32.99 -39.19
N GLY A 579 20.76 -34.16 -38.55
CA GLY A 579 19.69 -35.16 -38.60
C GLY A 579 18.42 -34.77 -37.82
N VAL A 580 18.53 -33.81 -36.88
CA VAL A 580 17.39 -33.31 -36.07
C VAL A 580 16.85 -32.01 -36.67
N ILE A 581 17.74 -31.09 -37.04
CA ILE A 581 17.39 -29.86 -37.77
C ILE A 581 18.34 -29.75 -38.95
N SER A 582 17.82 -29.91 -40.16
CA SER A 582 18.59 -29.90 -41.41
C SER A 582 19.40 -28.61 -41.62
N SER A 583 20.43 -28.72 -42.46
CA SER A 583 21.21 -27.58 -42.96
C SER A 583 20.37 -26.55 -43.72
N ASP A 584 19.25 -26.99 -44.32
CA ASP A 584 18.33 -26.12 -45.05
C ASP A 584 17.58 -25.20 -44.08
N VAL A 585 17.10 -25.74 -42.96
CA VAL A 585 16.50 -24.93 -41.89
C VAL A 585 17.53 -23.97 -41.31
N GLU A 586 18.76 -24.42 -41.04
CA GLU A 586 19.84 -23.55 -40.57
C GLU A 586 20.12 -22.40 -41.54
N SER A 587 20.15 -22.68 -42.85
CA SER A 587 20.37 -21.66 -43.88
C SER A 587 19.24 -20.62 -43.90
N ARG A 588 17.99 -21.05 -43.67
CA ARG A 588 16.84 -20.14 -43.54
C ARG A 588 16.87 -19.32 -42.26
N VAL A 589 17.45 -19.85 -41.19
CA VAL A 589 17.55 -19.14 -39.90
C VAL A 589 18.65 -18.08 -39.90
N LYS A 590 19.73 -18.27 -40.68
CA LYS A 590 20.87 -17.34 -40.80
C LYS A 590 20.52 -15.92 -41.22
N VAL A 591 19.38 -15.71 -41.88
CA VAL A 591 18.96 -14.36 -42.30
C VAL A 591 18.45 -13.51 -41.13
N PHE A 592 18.09 -14.11 -40.00
CA PHE A 592 17.46 -13.41 -38.86
C PHE A 592 18.45 -12.99 -37.76
N SER A 593 19.73 -13.37 -37.87
CA SER A 593 20.73 -13.02 -36.85
C SER A 593 22.14 -13.02 -37.42
N PRO A 594 23.01 -12.08 -37.00
CA PRO A 594 24.41 -12.06 -37.41
C PRO A 594 25.21 -13.27 -36.88
N SER A 595 24.69 -13.97 -35.87
CA SER A 595 25.36 -15.12 -35.25
C SER A 595 24.39 -16.29 -35.13
N VAL A 596 24.62 -17.35 -35.91
CA VAL A 596 23.88 -18.61 -35.80
C VAL A 596 24.86 -19.73 -35.49
N VAL A 597 24.64 -20.39 -34.35
CA VAL A 597 25.51 -21.47 -33.86
C VAL A 597 24.68 -22.72 -33.64
N ARG A 598 25.19 -23.86 -34.09
CA ARG A 598 24.60 -25.16 -33.80
C ARG A 598 25.23 -25.77 -32.55
N GLN A 599 24.40 -26.27 -31.64
CA GLN A 599 24.80 -27.00 -30.45
C GLN A 599 24.15 -28.39 -30.51
N GLY A 600 24.92 -29.38 -30.93
CA GLY A 600 24.46 -30.76 -31.08
C GLY A 600 25.61 -31.74 -30.86
N GLY A 601 25.31 -32.87 -30.24
CA GLY A 601 26.25 -33.98 -30.02
C GLY A 601 25.90 -35.22 -30.83
N ALA A 602 26.63 -36.31 -30.61
CA ALA A 602 26.35 -37.61 -31.24
C ALA A 602 25.03 -38.23 -30.76
N ASN A 603 24.58 -37.84 -29.56
CA ASN A 603 23.32 -38.24 -28.95
C ASN A 603 22.82 -37.12 -28.02
N ARG A 604 21.65 -37.32 -27.40
CA ARG A 604 21.00 -36.34 -26.51
C ARG A 604 21.82 -35.94 -25.28
N PHE A 605 22.65 -36.84 -24.77
CA PHE A 605 23.52 -36.56 -23.62
C PHE A 605 24.66 -35.62 -24.02
N ASP A 606 25.28 -35.90 -25.18
CA ASP A 606 26.32 -35.05 -25.75
C ASP A 606 25.77 -33.67 -26.18
N THR A 607 24.52 -33.61 -26.68
CA THR A 607 23.85 -32.33 -26.96
C THR A 607 23.66 -31.52 -25.68
N ALA A 608 23.19 -32.12 -24.58
CA ALA A 608 23.05 -31.43 -23.30
C ALA A 608 24.38 -30.87 -22.78
N VAL A 609 25.47 -31.64 -22.93
CA VAL A 609 26.84 -31.19 -22.60
C VAL A 609 27.29 -30.02 -23.48
N ALA A 610 27.04 -30.07 -24.79
CA ALA A 610 27.37 -28.97 -25.70
C ALA A 610 26.63 -27.67 -25.34
N VAL A 611 25.33 -27.77 -25.04
CA VAL A 611 24.51 -26.64 -24.57
C VAL A 611 25.05 -26.09 -23.24
N SER A 612 25.39 -26.97 -22.29
CA SER A 612 25.96 -26.59 -21.00
C SER A 612 27.28 -25.83 -21.15
N LYS A 613 28.22 -26.34 -21.96
CA LYS A 613 29.51 -25.66 -22.23
C LYS A 613 29.33 -24.28 -22.86
N ALA A 614 28.36 -24.14 -23.76
CA ALA A 614 28.09 -22.88 -24.44
C ALA A 614 27.37 -21.84 -23.56
N ALA A 615 26.52 -22.28 -22.65
CA ALA A 615 25.75 -21.40 -21.75
C ALA A 615 26.48 -21.09 -20.43
N TYR A 616 27.30 -22.02 -19.95
CA TYR A 616 28.01 -21.95 -18.66
C TYR A 616 29.51 -22.22 -18.86
N PRO A 617 30.26 -21.31 -19.49
CA PRO A 617 31.66 -21.53 -19.83
C PRO A 617 32.59 -21.59 -18.61
N THR A 618 32.19 -20.99 -17.49
CA THR A 618 32.99 -20.92 -16.25
C THR A 618 32.57 -21.98 -15.23
N PRO A 619 33.53 -22.60 -14.50
CA PRO A 619 33.23 -23.44 -13.33
C PRO A 619 32.56 -22.66 -12.18
N GLY A 620 32.00 -23.38 -11.20
CA GLY A 620 31.41 -22.82 -9.99
C GLY A 620 29.92 -22.49 -10.11
N VAL A 621 29.16 -23.27 -10.89
CA VAL A 621 27.71 -23.01 -11.05
C VAL A 621 26.95 -23.26 -9.75
N PRO A 622 25.91 -22.45 -9.44
CA PRO A 622 25.18 -22.56 -8.17
C PRO A 622 24.40 -23.87 -8.02
N VAL A 623 23.98 -24.46 -9.14
CA VAL A 623 23.24 -25.72 -9.17
C VAL A 623 23.39 -26.39 -10.53
N VAL A 624 23.42 -27.73 -10.56
CA VAL A 624 23.19 -28.52 -11.77
C VAL A 624 21.98 -29.41 -11.55
N TYR A 625 21.07 -29.44 -12.52
CA TYR A 625 19.94 -30.36 -12.51
C TYR A 625 20.27 -31.58 -13.37
N VAL A 626 20.07 -32.78 -12.83
CA VAL A 626 20.28 -34.04 -13.54
C VAL A 626 18.93 -34.71 -13.73
N ALA A 627 18.55 -34.96 -14.98
CA ALA A 627 17.29 -35.61 -15.34
C ALA A 627 17.53 -36.83 -16.24
N SER A 628 16.54 -37.74 -16.31
CA SER A 628 16.60 -38.82 -17.29
C SER A 628 16.46 -38.28 -18.70
N GLY A 629 17.33 -38.73 -19.60
CA GLY A 629 17.20 -38.53 -21.04
C GLY A 629 16.28 -39.54 -21.71
N GLU A 630 15.75 -40.53 -20.98
CA GLU A 630 14.92 -41.63 -21.50
C GLU A 630 13.42 -41.39 -21.22
N ASP A 631 13.09 -40.91 -20.02
CA ASP A 631 11.74 -40.49 -19.61
C ASP A 631 11.83 -39.09 -18.96
N PHE A 632 11.53 -38.06 -19.75
CA PHE A 632 11.87 -36.66 -19.45
C PHE A 632 10.72 -35.71 -19.01
N PRO A 633 9.48 -36.13 -18.70
CA PRO A 633 8.45 -35.18 -18.23
C PRO A 633 8.84 -34.52 -16.89
N ASP A 634 9.64 -35.22 -16.07
CA ASP A 634 10.22 -34.70 -14.83
C ASP A 634 11.27 -33.59 -15.08
N ALA A 635 11.86 -33.54 -16.28
CA ALA A 635 12.89 -32.57 -16.65
C ALA A 635 12.31 -31.18 -16.97
N LEU A 636 11.02 -31.07 -17.32
CA LEU A 636 10.40 -29.80 -17.75
C LEU A 636 10.29 -28.79 -16.60
N ALA A 637 9.74 -29.23 -15.46
CA ALA A 637 9.70 -28.41 -14.25
C ALA A 637 11.11 -28.07 -13.78
N GLY A 638 12.03 -29.02 -13.93
CA GLY A 638 13.45 -28.84 -13.68
C GLY A 638 14.11 -27.77 -14.54
N ALA A 639 13.82 -27.71 -15.83
CA ALA A 639 14.42 -26.75 -16.76
C ALA A 639 14.03 -25.31 -16.43
N ALA A 640 12.77 -25.06 -16.04
CA ALA A 640 12.33 -23.74 -15.56
C ALA A 640 13.07 -23.34 -14.28
N ALA A 641 13.16 -24.25 -13.30
CA ALA A 641 13.88 -24.00 -12.05
C ALA A 641 15.39 -23.79 -12.28
N ALA A 642 16.00 -24.56 -13.17
CA ALA A 642 17.40 -24.47 -13.56
C ALA A 642 17.70 -23.10 -14.21
N GLY A 643 16.85 -22.69 -15.16
CA GLY A 643 16.93 -21.37 -15.80
C GLY A 643 16.84 -20.22 -14.79
N ALA A 644 15.91 -20.29 -13.84
CA ALA A 644 15.73 -19.27 -12.81
C ALA A 644 16.88 -19.23 -11.77
N LEU A 645 17.52 -20.36 -11.49
CA LEU A 645 18.63 -20.46 -10.53
C LEU A 645 20.02 -20.37 -11.17
N GLY A 646 20.10 -20.16 -12.50
CA GLY A 646 21.37 -19.99 -13.21
C GLY A 646 22.20 -21.28 -13.33
N GLY A 647 21.55 -22.43 -13.50
CA GLY A 647 22.21 -23.73 -13.63
C GLY A 647 21.79 -24.51 -14.89
N PRO A 648 22.64 -25.41 -15.43
CA PRO A 648 22.27 -26.24 -16.56
C PRO A 648 21.38 -27.43 -16.15
N VAL A 649 20.70 -27.99 -17.14
CA VAL A 649 20.12 -29.35 -17.07
C VAL A 649 21.02 -30.29 -17.86
N LEU A 650 21.52 -31.32 -17.19
CA LEU A 650 22.24 -32.44 -17.80
C LEU A 650 21.37 -33.68 -17.82
N LEU A 651 21.56 -34.51 -18.83
CA LEU A 651 20.77 -35.73 -19.04
C LEU A 651 21.59 -36.97 -18.68
N THR A 652 20.95 -37.98 -18.10
CA THR A 652 21.56 -39.28 -17.77
C THR A 652 20.67 -40.43 -18.23
N GLN A 653 21.21 -41.64 -18.33
CA GLN A 653 20.40 -42.85 -18.41
C GLN A 653 19.92 -43.25 -17.02
N THR A 654 18.91 -44.10 -16.94
CA THR A 654 18.32 -44.54 -15.67
C THR A 654 19.36 -45.16 -14.72
N ASN A 655 20.27 -45.98 -15.25
CA ASN A 655 21.25 -46.76 -14.49
C ASN A 655 22.72 -46.52 -14.88
N ALA A 656 23.01 -45.60 -15.81
CA ALA A 656 24.36 -45.30 -16.24
C ALA A 656 24.56 -43.80 -16.47
N LEU A 657 25.63 -43.24 -15.88
CA LEU A 657 26.02 -41.85 -16.09
C LEU A 657 26.93 -41.80 -17.33
N PRO A 658 26.52 -41.14 -18.43
CA PRO A 658 27.37 -41.03 -19.61
C PRO A 658 28.69 -40.32 -19.28
N SER A 659 29.80 -40.81 -19.81
CA SER A 659 31.13 -40.26 -19.51
C SER A 659 31.28 -38.78 -19.87
N ALA A 660 30.62 -38.34 -20.95
CA ALA A 660 30.59 -36.93 -21.33
C ALA A 660 29.89 -36.04 -20.29
N VAL A 661 28.85 -36.58 -19.63
CA VAL A 661 28.07 -35.88 -18.60
C VAL A 661 28.86 -35.82 -17.29
N ALA A 662 29.53 -36.91 -16.92
CA ALA A 662 30.47 -36.94 -15.80
C ALA A 662 31.58 -35.88 -15.94
N ALA A 663 32.24 -35.84 -17.11
CA ALA A 663 33.29 -34.85 -17.39
C ALA A 663 32.76 -33.40 -17.37
N GLU A 664 31.49 -33.19 -17.73
CA GLU A 664 30.86 -31.88 -17.67
C GLU A 664 30.49 -31.47 -16.24
N LEU A 665 30.05 -32.41 -15.40
CA LEU A 665 29.84 -32.17 -13.97
C LEU A 665 31.14 -31.75 -13.29
N ASP A 666 32.25 -32.44 -13.56
CA ASP A 666 33.59 -32.07 -13.08
C ASP A 666 33.96 -30.64 -13.49
N ARG A 667 33.78 -30.31 -14.78
CA ARG A 667 34.12 -28.98 -15.32
C ARG A 667 33.27 -27.88 -14.68
N LEU A 668 31.98 -28.13 -14.47
CA LEU A 668 31.04 -27.16 -13.92
C LEU A 668 31.28 -26.89 -12.44
N ASN A 669 31.88 -27.84 -11.71
CA ASN A 669 32.15 -27.73 -10.27
C ASN A 669 30.94 -27.17 -9.48
N PRO A 670 29.77 -27.82 -9.54
CA PRO A 670 28.53 -27.30 -8.96
C PRO A 670 28.59 -27.20 -7.44
N ALA A 671 27.97 -26.16 -6.87
CA ALA A 671 27.77 -26.05 -5.43
C ALA A 671 26.69 -27.02 -4.89
N ARG A 672 25.80 -27.47 -5.78
CA ARG A 672 24.68 -28.38 -5.49
C ARG A 672 24.27 -29.13 -6.74
N ILE A 673 23.87 -30.39 -6.60
CA ILE A 673 23.27 -31.17 -7.68
C ILE A 673 21.83 -31.54 -7.30
N VAL A 674 20.89 -31.35 -8.21
CA VAL A 674 19.48 -31.71 -8.04
C VAL A 674 19.14 -32.84 -8.99
N VAL A 675 18.80 -34.02 -8.44
CA VAL A 675 18.34 -35.17 -9.23
C VAL A 675 16.82 -35.09 -9.40
N LEU A 676 16.34 -35.11 -10.63
CA LEU A 676 14.92 -34.98 -10.96
C LEU A 676 14.27 -36.34 -11.15
N GLY A 677 13.10 -36.50 -10.56
CA GLY A 677 12.27 -37.70 -10.71
C GLY A 677 12.53 -38.78 -9.66
N GLY A 678 11.72 -39.83 -9.74
CA GLY A 678 11.79 -40.99 -8.86
C GLY A 678 13.01 -41.87 -9.12
N THR A 679 13.28 -42.82 -8.21
CA THR A 679 14.41 -43.75 -8.32
C THR A 679 14.30 -44.72 -9.49
N GLY A 680 13.09 -44.90 -10.05
CA GLY A 680 12.87 -45.68 -11.28
C GLY A 680 13.25 -44.95 -12.57
N VAL A 681 13.43 -43.63 -12.53
CA VAL A 681 13.75 -42.78 -13.69
C VAL A 681 15.21 -42.33 -13.65
N VAL A 682 15.72 -42.00 -12.46
CA VAL A 682 17.16 -41.82 -12.19
C VAL A 682 17.50 -42.60 -10.93
N SER A 683 18.26 -43.68 -11.08
CA SER A 683 18.54 -44.62 -9.97
C SER A 683 19.30 -43.97 -8.80
N VAL A 684 19.20 -44.61 -7.64
CA VAL A 684 19.98 -44.23 -6.45
C VAL A 684 21.48 -44.34 -6.71
N ASN A 685 21.90 -45.23 -7.63
CA ASN A 685 23.31 -45.36 -8.00
C ASN A 685 23.80 -44.11 -8.72
N ILE A 686 23.00 -43.55 -9.64
CA ILE A 686 23.33 -42.28 -10.30
C ILE A 686 23.35 -41.14 -9.28
N GLU A 687 22.36 -41.08 -8.38
CA GLU A 687 22.34 -40.07 -7.31
C GLU A 687 23.62 -40.11 -6.44
N LYS A 688 24.13 -41.31 -6.13
CA LYS A 688 25.40 -41.47 -5.42
C LYS A 688 26.60 -41.06 -6.27
N GLN A 689 26.65 -41.48 -7.54
CA GLN A 689 27.75 -41.14 -8.45
C GLN A 689 27.88 -39.64 -8.65
N VAL A 690 26.77 -38.92 -8.86
CA VAL A 690 26.83 -37.48 -9.07
C VAL A 690 27.29 -36.71 -7.83
N ALA A 691 27.22 -37.30 -6.63
CA ALA A 691 27.69 -36.67 -5.40
C ALA A 691 29.21 -36.42 -5.40
N ASP A 692 29.97 -37.23 -6.14
CA ASP A 692 31.43 -37.12 -6.26
C ASP A 692 31.86 -35.84 -7.00
N TYR A 693 30.92 -35.13 -7.63
CA TYR A 693 31.17 -33.97 -8.49
C TYR A 693 30.78 -32.63 -7.85
N ILE A 694 30.36 -32.61 -6.58
CA ILE A 694 30.05 -31.35 -5.89
C ILE A 694 31.36 -30.71 -5.40
N GLY A 695 31.51 -29.41 -5.63
CA GLY A 695 32.72 -28.68 -5.28
C GLY A 695 33.08 -28.80 -3.79
N GLY A 696 34.29 -29.31 -3.54
CA GLY A 696 34.95 -29.29 -2.23
C GLY A 696 35.51 -27.94 -1.85
#